data_AF-A0AAJ0AC04-F1
#
_entry.id   AF-A0AAJ0AC04-F1
#
_cell.length_a   1.000
_cell.length_b   1.000
_cell.length_c   1.000
_cell.angle_alpha   90.00
_cell.angle_beta   90.00
_cell.angle_gamma   90.00
#
_symmetry.space_group_name_H-M   'P 1'
#
loop_
_entity.id
_entity.type
_entity.pdbx_description
1 polymer ?
#
loop_
_entity_poly.entity_id
_entity_poly.type
_entity_poly.pdbx_seq_one_letter_code
_entity_poly.pdbx_strand_id
1 'polypeptide(L)'
;MDMRIDGESTKIPLSIPVPIPGPKPLPILGNILNIDLVSPLDSLIGLVSKYGPIFSLAFAGTREIIVSSRELVDELSDESRFCKIVTSGVETMRAAAGDGLFTAQHNNHTWGVAHRILMPVFGPLKIRSMFDDMNDLSEQLCLKWARHCHSAPIEVADDFTRLTLDTISLCAMDYRFNSFYLDKKAHPFVESMVNVLAEADLQAVLPNVFSLLRPRAMSKFRNNIKQMQATCREIIAQRRQADGQRMPHDLLDAMLNGKDPDTGDSLNEEAIVHNIITFLVAGHETTSGLLSFAIYYLVEHPEELKKAREEVNRVVGDGPINVHHLQQLPFLDSVLRETLRLMPTAPGYYVTPFRNEIIGNKYLVKPGEALCVLLHTLHRDPKVWGSDAESFRPDRMKNLEDIPPNAWKPFGNGMRGCIGRAFAWQEAQLVISMILRNFDLSKSDPDYKLKVKHLLTIKPAGFKVRVSLRNDKRPTDFLKSLKAVPESIPKSTVCSTLVKSLVLRPITILFGSDTGTCEAVAQKIAVDAGAKEYSPKILPMNDAVDRLPRDQPVIIVAASYNGLPSRNAAKFVPWIQDLKPGDLQHLKYAVFGCGHRDWPATLFKVPRSLDSMLETAGGQRLCTLGAADTAATDVFFEVEKWLTNDLWPILLGDPAMKASRSKSDVGVELTLEDPPRVVLRSGFVAATVKDIRVLSGEGVPAKRHIELELPPGTVYEAGGHVQILPVNDAQLVRRTLSYFRLSSDVVLTIKSESGRPLPVPSNTPITAWDLFASYVELTGTATPGNIQVMSELAVSDETRRVLEAMSKRLLCSESRNTGLSVLEVLESYPDLNLPLSEFLILLPQMRPRTYSFSSSPAWHSNSATLTYTVEKKGIASNYLASLCPGSVLFVSPLPSTSHFCLPSAATQATTPIIMIAAGAGLAPFRGFLQERAISLRSGATLAPALLFFGCHGQLLDDMYRDELDAFEAENVVKVFRAFSREGDASCKHVTDQLRNHLQEVSDLWEVGANIYVCGGKKVSDSVFDVLGPALHKGGDGTGKEAYAADDVQKFFGMATKSRYVVEVFN
;
A
#
# COMPACT_ATOMS: atom_id res chain seq x y z
N MET A 1 -2.54 -38.53 60.48
CA MET A 1 -3.59 -38.20 61.48
C MET A 1 -4.84 -37.89 60.68
N ASP A 2 -5.86 -38.73 60.84
CA ASP A 2 -7.17 -38.62 60.21
C ASP A 2 -7.89 -37.31 60.55
N MET A 3 -8.68 -36.79 59.62
CA MET A 3 -10.14 -36.66 59.80
C MET A 3 -10.85 -36.15 58.53
N ARG A 4 -11.93 -36.86 58.22
CA ARG A 4 -12.96 -36.57 57.22
C ARG A 4 -13.68 -35.25 57.49
N ILE A 5 -14.18 -34.62 56.42
CA ILE A 5 -15.50 -33.97 56.44
C ILE A 5 -16.25 -34.45 55.20
N ASP A 6 -17.27 -35.27 55.44
CA ASP A 6 -18.30 -35.67 54.48
C ASP A 6 -19.26 -34.51 54.24
N GLY A 7 -19.58 -34.23 52.98
CA GLY A 7 -20.66 -33.37 52.55
C GLY A 7 -21.33 -33.99 51.34
N GLU A 8 -22.53 -34.52 51.53
CA GLU A 8 -23.35 -35.23 50.56
C GLU A 8 -23.56 -34.40 49.28
N SER A 9 -23.07 -34.90 48.14
CA SER A 9 -23.60 -34.55 46.82
C SER A 9 -24.29 -35.80 46.28
N THR A 10 -25.61 -35.70 46.13
CA THR A 10 -26.50 -36.61 45.41
C THR A 10 -25.81 -37.34 44.25
N LYS A 11 -25.43 -38.60 44.48
CA LYS A 11 -24.96 -39.51 43.44
C LYS A 11 -26.15 -39.90 42.57
N ILE A 12 -26.28 -39.23 41.43
CA ILE A 12 -27.00 -39.77 40.27
C ILE A 12 -26.36 -41.15 39.96
N PRO A 13 -27.13 -42.21 39.68
CA PRO A 13 -26.55 -43.52 39.41
C PRO A 13 -25.66 -43.43 38.17
N LEU A 14 -24.36 -43.68 38.32
CA LEU A 14 -23.45 -43.91 37.20
C LEU A 14 -23.95 -45.14 36.44
N SER A 15 -24.68 -44.91 35.34
CA SER A 15 -25.00 -45.95 34.37
C SER A 15 -23.70 -46.64 33.93
N ILE A 16 -23.69 -47.98 33.96
CA ILE A 16 -22.56 -48.80 33.53
C ILE A 16 -22.15 -48.34 32.11
N PRO A 17 -20.87 -47.98 31.86
CA PRO A 17 -20.44 -47.51 30.54
C PRO A 17 -20.73 -48.55 29.46
N VAL A 18 -21.32 -48.11 28.36
CA VAL A 18 -21.62 -48.98 27.21
C VAL A 18 -20.37 -49.08 26.32
N PRO A 19 -20.01 -50.27 25.80
CA PRO A 19 -18.93 -50.40 24.83
C PRO A 19 -19.20 -49.58 23.57
N ILE A 20 -18.17 -48.88 23.07
CA ILE A 20 -18.25 -48.17 21.78
C ILE A 20 -18.39 -49.22 20.66
N PRO A 21 -19.39 -49.11 19.76
CA PRO A 21 -19.59 -50.08 18.68
C PRO A 21 -18.48 -50.00 17.63
N GLY A 22 -18.35 -51.03 16.79
CA GLY A 22 -17.38 -51.03 15.70
C GLY A 22 -17.13 -52.42 15.11
N PRO A 23 -16.46 -52.51 13.95
CA PRO A 23 -16.06 -53.78 13.37
C PRO A 23 -15.03 -54.49 14.28
N LYS A 24 -15.16 -55.81 14.44
CA LYS A 24 -14.18 -56.59 15.23
C LYS A 24 -12.81 -56.54 14.55
N PRO A 25 -11.74 -56.13 15.25
CA PRO A 25 -10.40 -56.07 14.68
C PRO A 25 -9.84 -57.48 14.49
N LEU A 26 -9.11 -57.69 13.39
CA LEU A 26 -8.30 -58.89 13.19
C LEU A 26 -7.05 -58.86 14.07
N PRO A 27 -6.52 -60.01 14.51
CA PRO A 27 -5.24 -60.07 15.19
C PRO A 27 -4.14 -59.43 14.34
N ILE A 28 -3.33 -58.54 14.94
CA ILE A 28 -2.19 -57.82 14.32
C ILE A 28 -2.59 -56.78 13.25
N LEU A 29 -3.47 -57.12 12.30
CA LEU A 29 -3.90 -56.25 11.20
C LEU A 29 -4.99 -55.24 11.58
N GLY A 30 -5.69 -55.46 12.70
CA GLY A 30 -6.75 -54.57 13.13
C GLY A 30 -7.90 -54.50 12.13
N ASN A 31 -8.34 -53.29 11.79
CA ASN A 31 -9.46 -53.00 10.89
C ASN A 31 -9.02 -52.56 9.48
N ILE A 32 -7.79 -52.85 9.06
CA ILE A 32 -7.30 -52.44 7.73
C ILE A 32 -8.17 -52.94 6.57
N LEU A 33 -8.75 -54.15 6.67
CA LEU A 33 -9.65 -54.70 5.65
C LEU A 33 -11.04 -54.04 5.63
N ASN A 34 -11.35 -53.20 6.62
CA ASN A 34 -12.59 -52.43 6.67
C ASN A 34 -12.45 -51.06 6.00
N ILE A 35 -11.24 -50.69 5.55
CA ILE A 35 -10.95 -49.41 4.90
C ILE A 35 -10.36 -49.67 3.51
N ASP A 36 -10.95 -49.07 2.49
CA ASP A 36 -10.30 -48.94 1.18
C ASP A 36 -9.18 -47.90 1.30
N LEU A 37 -7.94 -48.32 1.08
CA LEU A 37 -6.77 -47.45 1.16
C LEU A 37 -6.71 -46.42 0.02
N VAL A 38 -7.45 -46.63 -1.07
CA VAL A 38 -7.60 -45.65 -2.15
C VAL A 38 -8.66 -44.60 -1.81
N SER A 39 -9.73 -45.02 -1.13
CA SER A 39 -10.90 -44.20 -0.79
C SER A 39 -11.25 -44.29 0.70
N PRO A 40 -10.35 -43.87 1.61
CA PRO A 40 -10.52 -44.08 3.04
C PRO A 40 -11.70 -43.28 3.61
N LEU A 41 -11.97 -42.09 3.10
CA LEU A 41 -13.09 -41.26 3.56
C LEU A 41 -14.44 -41.92 3.27
N ASP A 42 -14.63 -42.46 2.06
CA ASP A 42 -15.86 -43.16 1.68
C ASP A 42 -16.12 -44.37 2.59
N SER A 43 -15.05 -45.10 2.93
CA SER A 43 -15.10 -46.21 3.88
C SER A 43 -15.56 -45.75 5.26
N LEU A 44 -15.01 -44.64 5.77
CA LEU A 44 -15.39 -44.08 7.07
C LEU A 44 -16.85 -43.58 7.06
N ILE A 45 -17.32 -42.93 6.00
CA ILE A 45 -18.71 -42.50 5.84
C ILE A 45 -19.66 -43.71 5.85
N GLY A 46 -19.30 -44.78 5.14
CA GLY A 46 -20.06 -46.04 5.15
C GLY A 46 -20.13 -46.67 6.54
N LEU A 47 -19.05 -46.60 7.32
CA LEU A 47 -19.00 -47.10 8.70
C LEU A 47 -19.84 -46.24 9.67
N VAL A 48 -19.88 -44.92 9.50
CA VAL A 48 -20.81 -44.04 10.26
C VAL A 48 -22.25 -44.47 10.02
N SER A 49 -22.62 -44.74 8.76
CA SER A 49 -23.97 -45.18 8.41
C SER A 49 -24.34 -46.53 9.04
N LYS A 50 -23.35 -47.40 9.28
CA LYS A 50 -23.55 -48.75 9.83
C LYS A 50 -23.54 -48.81 11.36
N TYR A 51 -22.61 -48.11 12.01
CA TYR A 51 -22.39 -48.21 13.47
C TYR A 51 -22.90 -46.99 14.24
N GLY A 52 -23.33 -45.94 13.54
CA GLY A 52 -23.82 -44.71 14.12
C GLY A 52 -22.72 -43.65 14.29
N PRO A 53 -23.02 -42.57 15.03
CA PRO A 53 -22.18 -41.36 15.05
C PRO A 53 -20.86 -41.51 15.81
N ILE A 54 -20.65 -42.64 16.48
CA ILE A 54 -19.41 -42.98 17.18
C ILE A 54 -19.11 -44.46 17.01
N PHE A 55 -17.88 -44.78 16.61
CA PHE A 55 -17.43 -46.16 16.50
C PHE A 55 -15.92 -46.29 16.70
N SER A 56 -15.46 -47.49 17.03
CA SER A 56 -14.05 -47.79 17.30
C SER A 56 -13.45 -48.61 16.16
N LEU A 57 -12.22 -48.24 15.79
CA LEU A 57 -11.34 -48.97 14.90
C LEU A 57 -10.02 -49.28 15.63
N ALA A 58 -9.27 -50.25 15.13
CA ALA A 58 -7.91 -50.50 15.55
C ALA A 58 -6.98 -50.56 14.34
N PHE A 59 -5.91 -49.78 14.35
CA PHE A 59 -4.85 -49.79 13.33
C PHE A 59 -3.52 -49.97 14.02
N ALA A 60 -2.68 -50.88 13.51
CA ALA A 60 -1.32 -51.10 14.05
C ALA A 60 -1.26 -51.34 15.58
N GLY A 61 -2.29 -51.93 16.18
CA GLY A 61 -2.39 -52.16 17.63
C GLY A 61 -2.86 -50.95 18.45
N THR A 62 -3.13 -49.82 17.80
CA THR A 62 -3.67 -48.61 18.42
C THR A 62 -5.18 -48.52 18.17
N ARG A 63 -5.94 -48.22 19.22
CA ARG A 63 -7.39 -48.01 19.14
C ARG A 63 -7.67 -46.57 18.74
N GLU A 64 -8.44 -46.36 17.67
CA GLU A 64 -8.96 -45.07 17.26
C GLU A 64 -10.48 -45.04 17.40
N ILE A 65 -11.03 -43.91 17.82
CA ILE A 65 -12.47 -43.70 18.00
C ILE A 65 -12.89 -42.61 17.03
N ILE A 66 -13.77 -42.92 16.09
CA ILE A 66 -14.31 -41.95 15.15
C ILE A 66 -15.58 -41.35 15.76
N VAL A 67 -15.70 -40.02 15.72
CA VAL A 67 -16.84 -39.26 16.24
C VAL A 67 -17.33 -38.30 15.14
N SER A 68 -18.64 -38.26 14.90
CA SER A 68 -19.21 -37.59 13.72
C SER A 68 -20.51 -36.81 13.93
N SER A 69 -21.14 -36.85 15.10
CA SER A 69 -22.34 -36.03 15.39
C SER A 69 -21.99 -34.74 16.12
N ARG A 70 -22.73 -33.66 15.88
CA ARG A 70 -22.56 -32.38 16.58
C ARG A 70 -22.66 -32.52 18.09
N GLU A 71 -23.60 -33.33 18.59
CA GLU A 71 -23.83 -33.56 20.02
C GLU A 71 -22.57 -34.05 20.76
N LEU A 72 -21.91 -35.08 20.23
CA LEU A 72 -20.67 -35.61 20.81
C LEU A 72 -19.49 -34.66 20.58
N VAL A 73 -19.42 -34.03 19.40
CA VAL A 73 -18.32 -33.09 19.09
C VAL A 73 -18.37 -31.84 19.96
N ASP A 74 -19.56 -31.42 20.39
CA ASP A 74 -19.73 -30.32 21.35
C ASP A 74 -18.96 -30.59 22.65
N GLU A 75 -19.06 -31.82 23.18
CA GLU A 75 -18.28 -32.25 24.35
C GLU A 75 -16.78 -32.34 24.08
N LEU A 76 -16.39 -32.93 22.95
CA LEU A 76 -14.98 -33.07 22.55
C LEU A 76 -14.30 -31.72 22.28
N SER A 77 -15.09 -30.66 22.09
CA SER A 77 -14.59 -29.31 21.83
C SER A 77 -14.29 -28.52 23.12
N ASP A 78 -14.64 -29.06 24.29
CA ASP A 78 -14.31 -28.50 25.60
C ASP A 78 -12.82 -28.70 25.91
N GLU A 79 -12.04 -27.63 25.75
CA GLU A 79 -10.58 -27.62 25.98
C GLU A 79 -10.19 -27.82 27.46
N SER A 80 -11.14 -27.79 28.41
CA SER A 80 -10.86 -28.15 29.82
C SER A 80 -10.89 -29.67 30.05
N ARG A 81 -11.55 -30.41 29.14
CA ARG A 81 -11.71 -31.87 29.21
C ARG A 81 -10.82 -32.59 28.20
N PHE A 82 -10.64 -32.01 27.02
CA PHE A 82 -9.96 -32.62 25.89
C PHE A 82 -8.82 -31.74 25.36
N CYS A 83 -7.78 -32.38 24.84
CA CYS A 83 -6.68 -31.72 24.16
C CYS A 83 -6.33 -32.41 22.85
N LYS A 84 -5.64 -31.71 21.95
CA LYS A 84 -5.12 -32.30 20.71
C LYS A 84 -4.11 -33.41 21.04
N ILE A 85 -4.21 -34.53 20.33
CA ILE A 85 -3.18 -35.56 20.29
C ILE A 85 -2.60 -35.64 18.88
N VAL A 86 -1.27 -35.78 18.76
CA VAL A 86 -0.62 -36.07 17.47
C VAL A 86 -0.45 -37.58 17.37
N THR A 87 -1.10 -38.17 16.37
CA THR A 87 -1.13 -39.61 16.09
C THR A 87 -1.27 -39.84 14.58
N SER A 88 -1.29 -41.10 14.15
CA SER A 88 -1.59 -41.50 12.78
C SER A 88 -0.65 -40.80 11.77
N GLY A 89 -1.13 -40.38 10.60
CA GLY A 89 -0.29 -39.74 9.57
C GLY A 89 0.44 -38.47 10.05
N VAL A 90 -0.13 -37.74 11.02
CA VAL A 90 0.50 -36.53 11.58
C VAL A 90 1.73 -36.87 12.43
N GLU A 91 1.70 -38.01 13.15
CA GLU A 91 2.87 -38.49 13.90
C GLU A 91 4.01 -38.85 12.94
N THR A 92 3.70 -39.51 11.81
CA THR A 92 4.71 -39.82 10.78
C THR A 92 5.30 -38.54 10.17
N MET A 93 4.52 -37.47 10.03
CA MET A 93 4.98 -36.17 9.54
C MET A 93 5.98 -35.48 10.49
N ARG A 94 6.05 -35.85 11.77
CA ARG A 94 7.08 -35.33 12.69
C ARG A 94 8.50 -35.66 12.24
N ALA A 95 8.69 -36.72 11.44
CA ALA A 95 10.00 -37.02 10.85
C ALA A 95 10.50 -35.91 9.91
N ALA A 96 9.58 -35.15 9.29
CA ALA A 96 9.90 -34.02 8.42
C ALA A 96 9.85 -32.68 9.16
N ALA A 97 8.77 -32.46 9.90
CA ALA A 97 8.39 -31.17 10.46
C ALA A 97 8.61 -31.05 11.98
N GLY A 98 9.20 -32.05 12.63
CA GLY A 98 9.54 -32.03 14.06
C GLY A 98 8.42 -31.51 14.96
N ASP A 99 8.76 -30.59 15.86
CA ASP A 99 7.80 -29.85 16.72
C ASP A 99 7.31 -28.55 16.06
N GLY A 100 7.02 -28.58 14.76
CA GLY A 100 6.33 -27.49 14.07
C GLY A 100 4.91 -27.27 14.58
N LEU A 101 4.31 -26.12 14.26
CA LEU A 101 2.99 -25.72 14.76
C LEU A 101 1.87 -26.76 14.56
N PHE A 102 1.95 -27.55 13.49
CA PHE A 102 0.99 -28.60 13.18
C PHE A 102 1.30 -29.95 13.84
N THR A 103 2.59 -30.29 14.00
CA THR A 103 3.05 -31.64 14.38
C THR A 103 3.51 -31.74 15.83
N ALA A 104 3.62 -30.63 16.57
CA ALA A 104 3.99 -30.64 17.98
C ALA A 104 2.90 -31.23 18.88
N GLN A 105 3.32 -32.05 19.85
CA GLN A 105 2.47 -32.63 20.90
C GLN A 105 1.87 -31.54 21.80
N HIS A 106 0.84 -31.90 22.59
CA HIS A 106 0.26 -30.99 23.60
C HIS A 106 1.30 -30.58 24.65
N ASN A 107 1.20 -29.36 25.19
CA ASN A 107 2.15 -28.78 26.15
C ASN A 107 3.63 -28.71 25.71
N ASN A 108 3.90 -28.69 24.41
CA ASN A 108 5.26 -28.49 23.89
C ASN A 108 5.71 -27.02 24.02
N HIS A 109 6.87 -26.80 24.63
CA HIS A 109 7.44 -25.46 24.84
C HIS A 109 7.75 -24.74 23.52
N THR A 110 8.45 -25.41 22.61
CA THR A 110 8.83 -24.87 21.30
C THR A 110 7.61 -24.45 20.49
N TRP A 111 6.52 -25.22 20.56
CA TRP A 111 5.25 -24.86 19.95
C TRP A 111 4.69 -23.57 20.55
N GLY A 112 4.72 -23.41 21.87
CA GLY A 112 4.26 -22.19 22.56
C GLY A 112 5.05 -20.96 22.13
N VAL A 113 6.38 -21.07 22.10
CA VAL A 113 7.30 -20.02 21.62
C VAL A 113 7.00 -19.66 20.17
N ALA A 114 6.94 -20.64 19.27
CA ALA A 114 6.65 -20.42 17.85
C ALA A 114 5.28 -19.78 17.64
N HIS A 115 4.25 -20.28 18.33
CA HIS A 115 2.90 -19.77 18.22
C HIS A 115 2.84 -18.30 18.65
N ARG A 116 3.43 -17.94 19.80
CA ARG A 116 3.42 -16.56 20.29
C ARG A 116 4.18 -15.58 19.39
N ILE A 117 5.30 -16.02 18.82
CA ILE A 117 6.09 -15.22 17.87
C ILE A 117 5.32 -14.97 16.56
N LEU A 118 4.59 -15.97 16.05
CA LEU A 118 4.02 -15.93 14.70
C LEU A 118 2.56 -15.43 14.65
N MET A 119 1.81 -15.52 15.75
CA MET A 119 0.42 -15.01 15.82
C MET A 119 0.24 -13.56 15.35
N PRO A 120 1.12 -12.59 15.69
CA PRO A 120 0.99 -11.22 15.20
C PRO A 120 1.11 -11.08 13.67
N VAL A 121 1.91 -11.93 13.02
CA VAL A 121 2.12 -11.93 11.56
C VAL A 121 0.84 -12.34 10.82
N PHE A 122 0.01 -13.19 11.44
CA PHE A 122 -1.29 -13.60 10.92
C PHE A 122 -2.46 -12.70 11.38
N GLY A 123 -2.16 -11.53 11.96
CA GLY A 123 -3.17 -10.55 12.32
C GLY A 123 -3.88 -9.95 11.09
N PRO A 124 -5.16 -9.53 11.20
CA PRO A 124 -5.95 -9.03 10.07
C PRO A 124 -5.26 -7.94 9.23
N LEU A 125 -4.56 -7.00 9.88
CA LEU A 125 -3.85 -5.91 9.20
C LEU A 125 -2.67 -6.42 8.36
N LYS A 126 -1.92 -7.40 8.88
CA LYS A 126 -0.78 -8.00 8.18
C LYS A 126 -1.22 -8.84 6.99
N ILE A 127 -2.29 -9.63 7.16
CA ILE A 127 -2.89 -10.36 6.04
C ILE A 127 -3.38 -9.40 4.95
N ARG A 128 -4.04 -8.30 5.34
CA ARG A 128 -4.48 -7.28 4.39
C ARG A 128 -3.32 -6.68 3.59
N SER A 129 -2.16 -6.47 4.21
CA SER A 129 -0.97 -5.97 3.51
C SER A 129 -0.34 -6.98 2.52
N MET A 130 -0.67 -8.27 2.61
CA MET A 130 -0.21 -9.29 1.64
C MET A 130 -1.06 -9.34 0.36
N PHE A 131 -2.10 -8.50 0.25
CA PHE A 131 -3.03 -8.53 -0.87
C PHE A 131 -2.35 -8.35 -2.23
N ASP A 132 -1.40 -7.42 -2.35
CA ASP A 132 -0.75 -7.12 -3.62
C ASP A 132 0.13 -8.29 -4.12
N ASP A 133 0.83 -8.98 -3.20
CA ASP A 133 1.61 -10.18 -3.51
C ASP A 133 0.71 -11.35 -3.95
N MET A 134 -0.43 -11.54 -3.26
CA MET A 134 -1.45 -12.52 -3.66
C MET A 134 -2.05 -12.17 -5.03
N ASN A 135 -2.27 -10.88 -5.31
CA ASN A 135 -2.83 -10.40 -6.56
C ASN A 135 -1.86 -10.63 -7.72
N ASP A 136 -0.55 -10.35 -7.55
CA ASP A 136 0.48 -10.65 -8.57
C ASP A 136 0.41 -12.13 -9.02
N LEU A 137 0.41 -13.06 -8.07
CA LEU A 137 0.37 -14.49 -8.39
C LEU A 137 -0.96 -14.94 -8.99
N SER A 138 -2.07 -14.34 -8.54
CA SER A 138 -3.40 -14.58 -9.10
C SER A 138 -3.52 -14.05 -10.54
N GLU A 139 -2.87 -12.92 -10.85
CA GLU A 139 -2.75 -12.38 -12.20
C GLU A 139 -1.94 -13.31 -13.10
N GLN A 140 -0.83 -13.86 -12.59
CA GLN A 140 -0.02 -14.84 -13.31
C GLN A 140 -0.81 -16.11 -13.65
N LEU A 141 -1.62 -16.62 -12.71
CA LEU A 141 -2.53 -17.73 -12.97
C LEU A 141 -3.53 -17.37 -14.08
N CYS A 142 -4.19 -16.20 -13.98
CA CYS A 142 -5.14 -15.75 -14.99
C CYS A 142 -4.47 -15.59 -16.36
N LEU A 143 -3.24 -15.07 -16.42
CA LEU A 143 -2.48 -14.97 -17.66
C LEU A 143 -2.16 -16.34 -18.26
N LYS A 144 -1.80 -17.33 -17.44
CA LYS A 144 -1.62 -18.72 -17.89
C LYS A 144 -2.92 -19.26 -18.49
N TRP A 145 -4.05 -19.11 -17.80
CA TRP A 145 -5.35 -19.57 -18.27
C TRP A 145 -5.79 -18.87 -19.57
N ALA A 146 -5.57 -17.55 -19.66
CA ALA A 146 -5.83 -16.77 -20.87
C ALA A 146 -5.00 -17.25 -22.07
N ARG A 147 -3.76 -17.70 -21.87
CA ARG A 147 -2.93 -18.28 -22.95
C ARG A 147 -3.40 -19.66 -23.39
N HIS A 148 -3.94 -20.45 -22.47
CA HIS A 148 -4.34 -21.83 -22.73
C HIS A 148 -5.81 -22.04 -23.09
N CYS A 149 -6.66 -21.01 -22.96
CA CYS A 149 -8.12 -21.10 -23.15
C CYS A 149 -8.58 -21.78 -24.45
N HIS A 150 -7.86 -21.61 -25.56
CA HIS A 150 -8.21 -22.22 -26.85
C HIS A 150 -7.49 -23.56 -27.13
N SER A 151 -6.55 -23.97 -26.28
CA SER A 151 -5.58 -25.03 -26.59
C SER A 151 -5.86 -26.37 -25.92
N ALA A 152 -6.25 -26.37 -24.64
CA ALA A 152 -6.44 -27.61 -23.87
C ALA A 152 -7.32 -27.39 -22.62
N PRO A 153 -7.99 -28.45 -22.14
CA PRO A 153 -8.59 -28.46 -20.80
C PRO A 153 -7.55 -28.21 -19.71
N ILE A 154 -7.94 -27.46 -18.68
CA ILE A 154 -7.09 -27.10 -17.55
C ILE A 154 -7.39 -28.02 -16.37
N GLU A 155 -6.36 -28.65 -15.81
CA GLU A 155 -6.45 -29.41 -14.56
C GLU A 155 -6.30 -28.47 -13.36
N VAL A 156 -7.42 -28.03 -12.80
CA VAL A 156 -7.46 -26.94 -11.81
C VAL A 156 -6.66 -27.25 -10.54
N ALA A 157 -6.64 -28.51 -10.11
CA ALA A 157 -5.94 -28.91 -8.90
C ALA A 157 -4.42 -28.72 -9.00
N ASP A 158 -3.80 -28.97 -10.16
CA ASP A 158 -2.36 -28.75 -10.36
C ASP A 158 -2.02 -27.25 -10.39
N ASP A 159 -2.86 -26.46 -11.06
CA ASP A 159 -2.66 -25.01 -11.15
C ASP A 159 -2.84 -24.30 -9.81
N PHE A 160 -3.86 -24.68 -9.03
CA PHE A 160 -4.04 -24.12 -7.68
C PHE A 160 -2.97 -24.60 -6.71
N THR A 161 -2.46 -25.82 -6.86
CA THR A 161 -1.29 -26.31 -6.12
C THR A 161 -0.09 -25.38 -6.41
N ARG A 162 0.22 -25.09 -7.67
CA ARG A 162 1.31 -24.15 -8.00
C ARG A 162 1.06 -22.74 -7.46
N LEU A 163 -0.17 -22.24 -7.57
CA LEU A 163 -0.54 -20.91 -7.07
C LEU A 163 -0.31 -20.78 -5.56
N THR A 164 -0.89 -21.66 -4.76
CA THR A 164 -0.92 -21.49 -3.30
C THR A 164 0.46 -21.73 -2.69
N LEU A 165 1.32 -22.52 -3.35
CA LEU A 165 2.72 -22.70 -2.95
C LEU A 165 3.50 -21.40 -3.15
N ASP A 166 3.42 -20.83 -4.35
CA ASP A 166 4.12 -19.59 -4.67
C ASP A 166 3.58 -18.44 -3.79
N THR A 167 2.29 -18.47 -3.45
CA THR A 167 1.64 -17.43 -2.63
C THR A 167 2.09 -17.48 -1.18
N ILE A 168 2.07 -18.66 -0.54
CA ILE A 168 2.59 -18.78 0.83
C ILE A 168 4.10 -18.51 0.88
N SER A 169 4.87 -18.92 -0.13
CA SER A 169 6.32 -18.70 -0.13
C SER A 169 6.68 -17.23 -0.33
N LEU A 170 5.99 -16.52 -1.22
CA LEU A 170 6.20 -15.10 -1.45
C LEU A 170 5.77 -14.28 -0.23
N CYS A 171 4.53 -14.43 0.23
CA CYS A 171 3.98 -13.60 1.29
C CYS A 171 4.64 -13.86 2.66
N ALA A 172 5.04 -15.10 2.93
CA ALA A 172 5.58 -15.47 4.25
C ALA A 172 7.11 -15.46 4.29
N MET A 173 7.80 -15.61 3.16
CA MET A 173 9.26 -15.85 3.13
C MET A 173 9.98 -15.01 2.06
N ASP A 174 9.28 -14.13 1.34
CA ASP A 174 9.79 -13.36 0.20
C ASP A 174 10.56 -14.25 -0.79
N TYR A 175 10.06 -15.47 -1.02
CA TYR A 175 10.71 -16.48 -1.85
C TYR A 175 9.80 -16.89 -3.00
N ARG A 176 10.34 -16.88 -4.23
CA ARG A 176 9.60 -17.26 -5.44
C ARG A 176 10.08 -18.62 -5.97
N PHE A 177 9.24 -19.64 -5.84
CA PHE A 177 9.45 -20.93 -6.51
C PHE A 177 9.28 -20.83 -8.04
N ASN A 178 8.57 -19.81 -8.53
CA ASN A 178 8.27 -19.61 -9.96
C ASN A 178 7.61 -20.85 -10.58
N SER A 179 6.68 -21.47 -9.85
CA SER A 179 6.11 -22.77 -10.17
C SER A 179 5.33 -22.78 -11.49
N PHE A 180 4.91 -21.62 -11.99
CA PHE A 180 4.25 -21.47 -13.28
C PHE A 180 5.19 -21.53 -14.49
N TYR A 181 6.50 -21.34 -14.30
CA TYR A 181 7.51 -21.26 -15.38
C TYR A 181 8.33 -22.54 -15.52
N LEU A 182 8.29 -23.42 -14.53
CA LEU A 182 8.81 -24.77 -14.67
C LEU A 182 7.91 -25.53 -15.65
N ASP A 183 8.53 -26.29 -16.58
CA ASP A 183 7.84 -27.17 -17.53
C ASP A 183 6.89 -28.17 -16.81
N LYS A 184 6.37 -29.18 -17.51
CA LYS A 184 5.46 -30.23 -16.96
C LYS A 184 5.92 -30.92 -15.64
N LYS A 185 7.11 -30.63 -15.10
CA LYS A 185 7.61 -31.15 -13.82
C LYS A 185 7.38 -30.12 -12.70
N ALA A 186 6.82 -30.58 -11.59
CA ALA A 186 6.70 -29.78 -10.36
C ALA A 186 8.10 -29.48 -9.79
N HIS A 187 8.22 -28.41 -8.98
CA HIS A 187 9.44 -28.13 -8.25
C HIS A 187 9.81 -29.33 -7.35
N PRO A 188 11.11 -29.71 -7.22
CA PRO A 188 11.51 -30.88 -6.44
C PRO A 188 10.96 -30.93 -5.01
N PHE A 189 10.82 -29.76 -4.37
CA PHE A 189 10.19 -29.65 -3.05
C PHE A 189 8.75 -30.19 -3.04
N VAL A 190 7.92 -29.82 -4.03
CA VAL A 190 6.51 -30.24 -4.14
C VAL A 190 6.43 -31.74 -4.35
N GLU A 191 7.25 -32.27 -5.26
CA GLU A 191 7.31 -33.71 -5.51
C GLU A 191 7.72 -34.48 -4.24
N SER A 192 8.76 -34.02 -3.54
CA SER A 192 9.17 -34.63 -2.28
C SER A 192 8.08 -34.57 -1.21
N MET A 193 7.39 -33.43 -1.09
CA MET A 193 6.29 -33.24 -0.13
C MET A 193 5.11 -34.17 -0.41
N VAL A 194 4.62 -34.24 -1.65
CA VAL A 194 3.51 -35.14 -2.02
C VAL A 194 3.87 -36.60 -1.75
N ASN A 195 5.11 -37.00 -2.05
CA ASN A 195 5.59 -38.35 -1.75
C ASN A 195 5.69 -38.63 -0.24
N VAL A 196 6.09 -37.63 0.56
CA VAL A 196 6.17 -37.75 2.03
C VAL A 196 4.78 -37.88 2.63
N LEU A 197 3.80 -37.07 2.19
CA LEU A 197 2.41 -37.16 2.64
C LEU A 197 1.80 -38.53 2.31
N ALA A 198 1.95 -38.99 1.06
CA ALA A 198 1.42 -40.30 0.64
C ALA A 198 2.01 -41.47 1.44
N GLU A 199 3.30 -41.42 1.75
CA GLU A 199 3.95 -42.45 2.55
C GLU A 199 3.59 -42.34 4.04
N ALA A 200 3.34 -41.13 4.55
CA ALA A 200 2.88 -40.92 5.92
C ALA A 200 1.49 -41.53 6.16
N ASP A 201 0.54 -41.33 5.23
CA ASP A 201 -0.80 -41.94 5.33
C ASP A 201 -0.74 -43.46 5.27
N LEU A 202 0.12 -44.01 4.40
CA LEU A 202 0.30 -45.46 4.30
C LEU A 202 0.92 -46.04 5.58
N GLN A 203 1.88 -45.36 6.19
CA GLN A 203 2.46 -45.79 7.47
C GLN A 203 1.47 -45.70 8.63
N ALA A 204 0.52 -44.77 8.58
CA ALA A 204 -0.48 -44.59 9.63
C ALA A 204 -1.39 -45.82 9.82
N VAL A 205 -1.67 -46.54 8.73
CA VAL A 205 -2.55 -47.73 8.74
C VAL A 205 -1.78 -49.04 8.86
N LEU A 206 -0.49 -49.06 8.49
CA LEU A 206 0.33 -50.27 8.50
C LEU A 206 1.01 -50.49 9.86
N PRO A 207 1.03 -51.72 10.39
CA PRO A 207 1.83 -52.02 11.58
C PRO A 207 3.32 -51.72 11.38
N ASN A 208 3.98 -51.17 12.41
CA ASN A 208 5.38 -50.71 12.34
C ASN A 208 6.36 -51.76 11.79
N VAL A 209 6.11 -53.06 12.02
CA VAL A 209 6.94 -54.16 11.48
C VAL A 209 6.98 -54.17 9.95
N PHE A 210 5.92 -53.72 9.26
CA PHE A 210 5.89 -53.65 7.80
C PHE A 210 6.80 -52.57 7.22
N SER A 211 7.15 -51.54 7.99
CA SER A 211 8.13 -50.54 7.57
C SER A 211 9.53 -51.16 7.39
N LEU A 212 9.90 -52.12 8.25
CA LEU A 212 11.16 -52.88 8.16
C LEU A 212 11.23 -53.74 6.89
N LEU A 213 10.07 -54.17 6.37
CA LEU A 213 9.96 -54.97 5.14
C LEU A 213 9.98 -54.10 3.86
N ARG A 214 9.95 -52.76 3.99
CA ARG A 214 9.90 -51.82 2.86
C ARG A 214 11.14 -50.90 2.79
N PRO A 215 12.39 -51.42 2.82
CA PRO A 215 13.60 -50.60 2.96
C PRO A 215 13.79 -49.61 1.81
N ARG A 216 13.39 -49.96 0.58
CA ARG A 216 13.45 -49.04 -0.58
C ARG A 216 12.50 -47.85 -0.43
N ALA A 217 11.26 -48.09 -0.01
CA ALA A 217 10.27 -47.03 0.23
C ALA A 217 10.71 -46.14 1.41
N MET A 218 11.19 -46.72 2.50
CA MET A 218 11.71 -45.98 3.65
C MET A 218 12.98 -45.17 3.32
N SER A 219 13.83 -45.66 2.42
CA SER A 219 14.95 -44.89 1.89
C SER A 219 14.47 -43.68 1.08
N LYS A 220 13.51 -43.88 0.16
CA LYS A 220 12.90 -42.79 -0.63
C LYS A 220 12.23 -41.75 0.27
N PHE A 221 11.49 -42.19 1.29
CA PHE A 221 10.85 -41.34 2.30
C PHE A 221 11.88 -40.44 3.01
N ARG A 222 12.96 -41.03 3.54
CA ARG A 222 14.05 -40.28 4.18
C ARG A 222 14.76 -39.32 3.23
N ASN A 223 14.95 -39.70 1.97
CA ASN A 223 15.58 -38.83 0.97
C ASN A 223 14.69 -37.62 0.63
N ASN A 224 13.38 -37.83 0.48
CA ASN A 224 12.43 -36.73 0.26
C ASN A 224 12.38 -35.78 1.47
N ILE A 225 12.41 -36.30 2.70
CA ILE A 225 12.52 -35.46 3.90
C ILE A 225 13.78 -34.62 3.87
N LYS A 226 14.93 -35.24 3.58
CA LYS A 226 16.22 -34.51 3.46
C LYS A 226 16.14 -33.42 2.40
N GLN A 227 15.50 -33.68 1.26
CA GLN A 227 15.31 -32.69 0.20
C GLN A 227 14.45 -31.52 0.66
N MET A 228 13.32 -31.79 1.34
CA MET A 228 12.46 -30.72 1.89
C MET A 228 13.22 -29.85 2.89
N GLN A 229 13.95 -30.47 3.82
CA GLN A 229 14.76 -29.76 4.81
C GLN A 229 15.91 -28.99 4.17
N ALA A 230 16.55 -29.53 3.11
CA ALA A 230 17.60 -28.85 2.37
C ALA A 230 17.08 -27.57 1.70
N THR A 231 15.94 -27.63 1.02
CA THR A 231 15.30 -26.44 0.43
C THR A 231 14.95 -25.40 1.50
N CYS A 232 14.45 -25.81 2.67
CA CYS A 232 14.16 -24.85 3.75
C CYS A 232 15.43 -24.18 4.28
N ARG A 233 16.53 -24.94 4.42
CA ARG A 233 17.83 -24.37 4.81
C ARG A 233 18.40 -23.44 3.75
N GLU A 234 18.17 -23.72 2.47
CA GLU A 234 18.53 -22.83 1.37
C GLU A 234 17.77 -21.49 1.45
N ILE A 235 16.46 -21.52 1.70
CA ILE A 235 15.63 -20.31 1.90
C ILE A 235 16.19 -19.48 3.08
N ILE A 236 16.52 -20.14 4.20
CA ILE A 236 17.14 -19.47 5.36
C ILE A 236 18.51 -18.89 5.00
N ALA A 237 19.35 -19.64 4.29
CA ALA A 237 20.68 -19.19 3.91
C ALA A 237 20.64 -17.99 2.96
N GLN A 238 19.75 -18.01 1.96
CA GLN A 238 19.53 -16.88 1.06
C GLN A 238 19.06 -15.64 1.83
N ARG A 239 18.14 -15.80 2.79
CA ARG A 239 17.69 -14.69 3.66
C ARG A 239 18.82 -14.12 4.52
N ARG A 240 19.69 -14.96 5.07
CA ARG A 240 20.85 -14.52 5.87
C ARG A 240 21.95 -13.87 5.04
N GLN A 241 22.09 -14.26 3.76
CA GLN A 241 23.07 -13.70 2.83
C GLN A 241 22.60 -12.40 2.16
N ALA A 242 21.29 -12.13 2.15
CA ALA A 242 20.74 -10.85 1.75
C ALA A 242 21.21 -9.78 2.76
N ASP A 243 22.31 -9.10 2.42
CA ASP A 243 22.92 -8.02 3.20
C ASP A 243 21.83 -7.00 3.58
N GLY A 244 21.74 -6.64 4.86
CA GLY A 244 20.58 -6.04 5.56
C GLY A 244 20.05 -4.68 5.08
N GLN A 245 19.82 -4.52 3.77
CA GLN A 245 19.20 -3.34 3.15
C GLN A 245 17.67 -3.46 3.04
N ARG A 246 17.10 -4.63 3.31
CA ARG A 246 15.66 -4.88 3.47
C ARG A 246 15.48 -5.98 4.52
N MET A 247 14.86 -5.67 5.65
CA MET A 247 14.31 -6.68 6.55
C MET A 247 12.80 -6.72 6.27
N PRO A 248 12.30 -7.65 5.44
CA PRO A 248 10.86 -7.82 5.28
C PRO A 248 10.28 -8.20 6.64
N HIS A 249 9.25 -7.50 7.14
CA HIS A 249 8.57 -7.87 8.39
C HIS A 249 7.56 -9.01 8.15
N ASP A 250 8.05 -10.12 7.57
CA ASP A 250 7.30 -11.31 7.19
C ASP A 250 7.44 -12.45 8.22
N LEU A 251 6.89 -13.62 7.88
CA LEU A 251 6.88 -14.77 8.78
C LEU A 251 8.29 -15.33 9.03
N LEU A 252 9.13 -15.35 8.01
CA LEU A 252 10.51 -15.83 8.13
C LEU A 252 11.34 -14.89 9.00
N ASP A 253 11.17 -13.58 8.86
CA ASP A 253 11.80 -12.58 9.73
C ASP A 253 11.36 -12.74 11.19
N ALA A 254 10.06 -12.93 11.43
CA ALA A 254 9.55 -13.20 12.77
C ALA A 254 10.17 -14.49 13.35
N MET A 255 10.36 -15.55 12.56
CA MET A 255 11.02 -16.77 13.03
C MET A 255 12.52 -16.59 13.30
N LEU A 256 13.22 -15.78 12.51
CA LEU A 256 14.67 -15.57 12.62
C LEU A 256 15.04 -14.62 13.75
N ASN A 257 14.26 -13.54 13.93
CA ASN A 257 14.60 -12.41 14.78
C ASN A 257 13.65 -12.23 15.96
N GLY A 258 12.50 -12.91 15.95
CA GLY A 258 11.49 -12.83 16.99
C GLY A 258 11.95 -13.39 18.32
N LYS A 259 11.45 -12.76 19.39
CA LYS A 259 11.55 -13.26 20.76
C LYS A 259 10.15 -13.48 21.30
N ASP A 260 9.99 -14.57 22.02
CA ASP A 260 8.76 -14.86 22.72
C ASP A 260 8.52 -13.80 23.80
N PRO A 261 7.38 -13.07 23.77
CA PRO A 261 7.08 -12.07 24.79
C PRO A 261 6.96 -12.66 26.21
N ASP A 262 6.62 -13.94 26.36
CA ASP A 262 6.40 -14.55 27.66
C ASP A 262 7.70 -15.05 28.32
N THR A 263 8.60 -15.66 27.53
CA THR A 263 9.81 -16.33 28.05
C THR A 263 11.11 -15.64 27.64
N GLY A 264 11.09 -14.77 26.63
CA GLY A 264 12.27 -14.16 26.03
C GLY A 264 13.04 -15.10 25.09
N ASP A 265 12.56 -16.34 24.89
CA ASP A 265 13.21 -17.34 24.04
C ASP A 265 13.10 -16.99 22.55
N SER A 266 14.10 -17.40 21.78
CA SER A 266 14.07 -17.37 20.32
C SER A 266 13.97 -18.79 19.74
N LEU A 267 13.52 -18.91 18.50
CA LEU A 267 13.51 -20.19 17.80
C LEU A 267 14.93 -20.57 17.36
N ASN A 268 15.32 -21.81 17.63
CA ASN A 268 16.55 -22.37 17.07
C ASN A 268 16.34 -22.74 15.58
N GLU A 269 17.43 -22.93 14.85
CA GLU A 269 17.39 -23.16 13.40
C GLU A 269 16.53 -24.38 13.00
N GLU A 270 16.59 -25.48 13.75
CA GLU A 270 15.76 -26.65 13.48
C GLU A 270 14.26 -26.36 13.68
N ALA A 271 13.89 -25.63 14.73
CA ALA A 271 12.52 -25.17 14.95
C ALA A 271 12.04 -24.24 13.81
N ILE A 272 12.93 -23.41 13.25
CA ILE A 272 12.61 -22.57 12.09
C ILE A 272 12.35 -23.45 10.86
N VAL A 273 13.26 -24.40 10.54
CA VAL A 273 13.09 -25.34 9.41
C VAL A 273 11.77 -26.13 9.54
N HIS A 274 11.48 -26.65 10.73
CA HIS A 274 10.25 -27.37 11.04
C HIS A 274 8.98 -26.54 10.80
N ASN A 275 9.01 -25.26 11.19
CA ASN A 275 7.87 -24.37 10.96
C ASN A 275 7.76 -23.94 9.49
N ILE A 276 8.86 -23.69 8.78
CA ILE A 276 8.84 -23.45 7.32
C ILE A 276 8.16 -24.61 6.60
N ILE A 277 8.55 -25.85 6.90
CA ILE A 277 7.90 -27.06 6.34
C ILE A 277 6.41 -27.07 6.69
N THR A 278 6.06 -26.75 7.94
CA THR A 278 4.66 -26.68 8.38
C THR A 278 3.85 -25.70 7.54
N PHE A 279 4.36 -24.49 7.28
CA PHE A 279 3.65 -23.47 6.49
C PHE A 279 3.58 -23.83 5.00
N LEU A 280 4.66 -24.33 4.42
CA LEU A 280 4.68 -24.77 3.01
C LEU A 280 3.76 -25.97 2.76
N VAL A 281 3.58 -26.87 3.74
CA VAL A 281 2.63 -27.99 3.62
C VAL A 281 1.21 -27.51 3.85
N ALA A 282 0.96 -26.81 4.96
CA ALA A 282 -0.38 -26.45 5.40
C ALA A 282 -1.04 -25.37 4.54
N GLY A 283 -0.30 -24.31 4.17
CA GLY A 283 -0.84 -23.18 3.40
C GLY A 283 -1.10 -23.49 1.93
N HIS A 284 -0.44 -24.51 1.40
CA HIS A 284 -0.49 -24.85 -0.02
C HIS A 284 -1.60 -25.87 -0.35
N GLU A 285 -1.55 -27.09 0.22
CA GLU A 285 -2.47 -28.18 -0.19
C GLU A 285 -3.91 -27.91 0.26
N THR A 286 -4.12 -27.28 1.41
CA THR A 286 -5.47 -27.06 1.94
C THR A 286 -6.24 -25.97 1.19
N THR A 287 -5.59 -24.85 0.84
CA THR A 287 -6.20 -23.78 0.05
C THR A 287 -6.41 -24.22 -1.40
N SER A 288 -5.48 -24.98 -1.98
CA SER A 288 -5.65 -25.49 -3.35
C SER A 288 -6.82 -26.48 -3.45
N GLY A 289 -7.03 -27.31 -2.42
CA GLY A 289 -8.22 -28.15 -2.29
C GLY A 289 -9.51 -27.33 -2.25
N LEU A 290 -9.55 -26.26 -1.45
CA LEU A 290 -10.72 -25.37 -1.31
C LEU A 290 -11.08 -24.74 -2.66
N LEU A 291 -10.09 -24.12 -3.32
CA LEU A 291 -10.25 -23.52 -4.64
C LEU A 291 -10.75 -24.55 -5.66
N SER A 292 -10.18 -25.76 -5.65
CA SER A 292 -10.55 -26.82 -6.58
C SER A 292 -11.99 -27.30 -6.38
N PHE A 293 -12.42 -27.54 -5.13
CA PHE A 293 -13.79 -27.92 -4.82
C PHE A 293 -14.78 -26.78 -5.09
N ALA A 294 -14.40 -25.53 -4.82
CA ALA A 294 -15.25 -24.37 -5.09
C ALA A 294 -15.53 -24.25 -6.59
N ILE A 295 -14.52 -24.37 -7.45
CA ILE A 295 -14.71 -24.40 -8.91
C ILE A 295 -15.58 -25.59 -9.33
N TYR A 296 -15.37 -26.78 -8.75
CA TYR A 296 -16.21 -27.95 -9.03
C TYR A 296 -17.69 -27.67 -8.72
N TYR A 297 -18.01 -27.22 -7.50
CA TYR A 297 -19.40 -26.96 -7.10
C TYR A 297 -20.02 -25.80 -7.88
N LEU A 298 -19.29 -24.73 -8.15
CA LEU A 298 -19.81 -23.62 -8.95
C LEU A 298 -20.16 -24.08 -10.37
N VAL A 299 -19.30 -24.86 -11.02
CA VAL A 299 -19.56 -25.37 -12.38
C VAL A 299 -20.70 -26.40 -12.40
N GLU A 300 -20.85 -27.21 -11.34
CA GLU A 300 -21.97 -28.15 -11.22
C GLU A 300 -23.31 -27.44 -10.90
N HIS A 301 -23.26 -26.20 -10.39
CA HIS A 301 -24.43 -25.39 -10.02
C HIS A 301 -24.45 -24.03 -10.75
N PRO A 302 -24.85 -23.98 -12.03
CA PRO A 302 -24.79 -22.77 -12.87
C PRO A 302 -25.52 -21.55 -12.29
N GLU A 303 -26.64 -21.75 -11.58
CA GLU A 303 -27.38 -20.66 -10.94
C GLU A 303 -26.57 -20.01 -9.80
N GLU A 304 -25.87 -20.80 -8.99
CA GLU A 304 -25.03 -20.28 -7.92
C GLU A 304 -23.76 -19.63 -8.48
N LEU A 305 -23.20 -20.17 -9.57
CA LEU A 305 -22.12 -19.54 -10.34
C LEU A 305 -22.53 -18.17 -10.89
N LYS A 306 -23.74 -18.07 -11.44
CA LYS A 306 -24.27 -16.80 -11.96
C LYS A 306 -24.45 -15.77 -10.84
N LYS A 307 -25.04 -16.15 -9.70
CA LYS A 307 -25.18 -15.25 -8.52
C LYS A 307 -23.83 -14.75 -8.01
N ALA A 308 -22.85 -15.64 -7.85
CA ALA A 308 -21.50 -15.27 -7.40
C ALA A 308 -20.84 -14.31 -8.39
N ARG A 309 -21.00 -14.57 -9.69
CA ARG A 309 -20.47 -13.70 -10.73
C ARG A 309 -21.14 -12.32 -10.76
N GLU A 310 -22.46 -12.26 -10.59
CA GLU A 310 -23.19 -11.00 -10.52
C GLU A 310 -22.74 -10.16 -9.32
N GLU A 311 -22.53 -10.79 -8.16
CA GLU A 311 -21.97 -10.12 -6.99
C GLU A 311 -20.57 -9.55 -7.27
N VAL A 312 -19.66 -10.37 -7.83
CA VAL A 312 -18.30 -9.93 -8.18
C VAL A 312 -18.34 -8.78 -9.18
N ASN A 313 -19.14 -8.87 -10.25
CA ASN A 313 -19.24 -7.80 -11.25
C ASN A 313 -19.78 -6.50 -10.63
N ARG A 314 -20.77 -6.59 -9.74
CA ARG A 314 -21.37 -5.42 -9.07
C ARG A 314 -20.38 -4.71 -8.15
N VAL A 315 -19.58 -5.46 -7.41
CA VAL A 315 -18.65 -4.91 -6.40
C VAL A 315 -17.37 -4.40 -7.04
N VAL A 316 -16.79 -5.19 -7.95
CA VAL A 316 -15.47 -4.88 -8.55
C VAL A 316 -15.60 -3.93 -9.75
N GLY A 317 -16.68 -4.07 -10.54
CA GLY A 317 -16.83 -3.37 -11.81
C GLY A 317 -15.70 -3.66 -12.81
N ASP A 318 -15.36 -2.64 -13.60
CA ASP A 318 -14.33 -2.72 -14.64
C ASP A 318 -12.92 -2.32 -14.16
N GLY A 319 -12.77 -1.79 -12.93
CA GLY A 319 -11.49 -1.37 -12.34
C GLY A 319 -10.64 -2.53 -11.78
N PRO A 320 -9.41 -2.29 -11.29
CA PRO A 320 -8.60 -3.31 -10.62
C PRO A 320 -9.29 -3.80 -9.33
N ILE A 321 -9.07 -5.08 -8.97
CA ILE A 321 -9.53 -5.58 -7.67
C ILE A 321 -8.64 -4.97 -6.59
N ASN A 322 -9.24 -4.42 -5.54
CA ASN A 322 -8.54 -3.97 -4.35
C ASN A 322 -9.04 -4.77 -3.13
N VAL A 323 -8.30 -4.68 -2.04
CA VAL A 323 -8.59 -5.44 -0.82
C VAL A 323 -9.95 -5.10 -0.19
N HIS A 324 -10.47 -3.89 -0.39
CA HIS A 324 -11.78 -3.48 0.14
C HIS A 324 -12.95 -4.16 -0.58
N HIS A 325 -12.76 -4.58 -1.83
CA HIS A 325 -13.78 -5.34 -2.55
C HIS A 325 -14.06 -6.69 -1.88
N LEU A 326 -13.05 -7.34 -1.30
CA LEU A 326 -13.20 -8.68 -0.71
C LEU A 326 -14.20 -8.70 0.46
N GLN A 327 -14.25 -7.62 1.25
CA GLN A 327 -15.21 -7.49 2.37
C GLN A 327 -16.66 -7.32 1.91
N GLN A 328 -16.88 -7.04 0.62
CA GLN A 328 -18.19 -6.74 0.03
C GLN A 328 -18.75 -7.93 -0.77
N LEU A 329 -18.18 -9.14 -0.62
CA LEU A 329 -18.57 -10.36 -1.34
C LEU A 329 -19.21 -11.44 -0.42
N PRO A 330 -20.29 -11.13 0.33
CA PRO A 330 -20.88 -12.05 1.30
C PRO A 330 -21.46 -13.33 0.69
N PHE A 331 -21.91 -13.29 -0.57
CA PHE A 331 -22.40 -14.50 -1.24
C PHE A 331 -21.23 -15.40 -1.69
N LEU A 332 -20.13 -14.83 -2.18
CA LEU A 332 -18.90 -15.61 -2.42
C LEU A 332 -18.37 -16.24 -1.14
N ASP A 333 -18.41 -15.55 0.00
CA ASP A 333 -18.07 -16.14 1.30
C ASP A 333 -18.95 -17.34 1.61
N SER A 334 -20.25 -17.21 1.35
CA SER A 334 -21.22 -18.29 1.55
C SER A 334 -20.91 -19.50 0.67
N VAL A 335 -20.47 -19.28 -0.57
CA VAL A 335 -19.99 -20.33 -1.50
C VAL A 335 -18.77 -21.06 -0.93
N LEU A 336 -17.75 -20.32 -0.47
CA LEU A 336 -16.53 -20.92 0.10
C LEU A 336 -16.83 -21.70 1.39
N ARG A 337 -17.71 -21.18 2.26
CA ARG A 337 -18.13 -21.87 3.49
C ARG A 337 -18.91 -23.15 3.21
N GLU A 338 -19.85 -23.10 2.27
CA GLU A 338 -20.62 -24.28 1.86
C GLU A 338 -19.72 -25.32 1.18
N THR A 339 -18.71 -24.86 0.44
CA THR A 339 -17.66 -25.72 -0.12
C THR A 339 -16.90 -26.45 0.98
N LEU A 340 -16.46 -25.78 2.05
CA LEU A 340 -15.79 -26.43 3.19
C LEU A 340 -16.71 -27.27 4.08
N ARG A 341 -18.02 -26.95 4.10
CA ARG A 341 -19.00 -27.79 4.77
C ARG A 341 -19.09 -29.15 4.06
N LEU A 342 -19.16 -29.13 2.74
CA LEU A 342 -19.21 -30.36 1.96
C LEU A 342 -17.83 -31.03 1.85
N MET A 343 -16.80 -30.32 1.48
CA MET A 343 -15.46 -30.88 1.25
C MET A 343 -14.44 -30.17 2.12
N PRO A 344 -14.41 -30.45 3.44
CA PRO A 344 -13.35 -29.95 4.31
C PRO A 344 -12.03 -30.58 3.86
N THR A 345 -11.08 -29.76 3.41
CA THR A 345 -9.83 -30.22 2.79
C THR A 345 -8.95 -30.97 3.77
N ALA A 346 -8.98 -30.61 5.05
CA ALA A 346 -8.58 -31.48 6.15
C ALA A 346 -9.81 -32.31 6.58
N PRO A 347 -9.82 -33.63 6.41
CA PRO A 347 -11.02 -34.45 6.64
C PRO A 347 -11.38 -34.64 8.12
N GLY A 348 -10.45 -34.40 9.04
CA GLY A 348 -10.66 -34.57 10.48
C GLY A 348 -9.48 -34.11 11.32
N TYR A 349 -9.67 -34.12 12.65
CA TYR A 349 -8.61 -33.88 13.63
C TYR A 349 -8.79 -34.76 14.87
N TYR A 350 -7.70 -34.97 15.62
CA TYR A 350 -7.67 -35.88 16.76
C TYR A 350 -7.59 -35.13 18.10
N VAL A 351 -8.40 -35.57 19.06
CA VAL A 351 -8.35 -35.15 20.46
C VAL A 351 -8.26 -36.35 21.41
N THR A 352 -7.87 -36.12 22.64
CA THR A 352 -7.82 -37.11 23.73
C THR A 352 -8.23 -36.44 25.04
N PRO A 353 -8.89 -37.12 25.99
CA PRO A 353 -9.26 -36.50 27.25
C PRO A 353 -8.07 -36.44 28.22
N PHE A 354 -8.05 -35.46 29.12
CA PHE A 354 -7.02 -35.37 30.18
C PHE A 354 -7.16 -36.46 31.26
N ARG A 355 -8.39 -36.93 31.49
CA ARG A 355 -8.75 -37.97 32.46
C ARG A 355 -9.80 -38.90 31.87
N ASN A 356 -10.22 -39.90 32.61
CA ASN A 356 -11.34 -40.74 32.19
C ASN A 356 -12.60 -39.86 32.10
N GLU A 357 -13.24 -39.84 30.93
CA GLU A 357 -14.43 -39.03 30.67
C GLU A 357 -15.55 -39.92 30.12
N ILE A 358 -16.81 -39.58 30.45
CA ILE A 358 -17.99 -40.21 29.85
C ILE A 358 -18.56 -39.21 28.85
N ILE A 359 -18.65 -39.62 27.57
CA ILE A 359 -19.23 -38.81 26.49
C ILE A 359 -20.57 -39.38 26.03
N GLY A 360 -21.50 -38.52 25.62
CA GLY A 360 -22.86 -38.86 25.24
C GLY A 360 -23.65 -39.55 26.36
N ASN A 361 -23.28 -39.27 27.62
CA ASN A 361 -23.82 -39.91 28.83
C ASN A 361 -23.70 -41.44 28.87
N LYS A 362 -22.83 -42.07 28.05
CA LYS A 362 -22.78 -43.54 27.95
C LYS A 362 -21.40 -44.14 27.64
N TYR A 363 -20.53 -43.44 26.92
CA TYR A 363 -19.27 -44.02 26.43
C TYR A 363 -18.09 -43.57 27.28
N LEU A 364 -17.38 -44.51 27.89
CA LEU A 364 -16.12 -44.23 28.57
C LEU A 364 -14.98 -44.08 27.56
N VAL A 365 -14.26 -42.96 27.65
CA VAL A 365 -13.03 -42.69 26.91
C VAL A 365 -11.89 -42.37 27.89
N LYS A 366 -10.69 -42.85 27.58
CA LYS A 366 -9.53 -42.78 28.48
C LYS A 366 -8.41 -41.89 27.90
N PRO A 367 -7.54 -41.32 28.76
CA PRO A 367 -6.37 -40.59 28.28
C PRO A 367 -5.49 -41.44 27.36
N GLY A 368 -5.02 -40.83 26.28
CA GLY A 368 -4.22 -41.48 25.24
C GLY A 368 -5.02 -42.20 24.16
N GLU A 369 -6.34 -42.41 24.34
CA GLU A 369 -7.19 -42.85 23.24
C GLU A 369 -7.39 -41.69 22.26
N ALA A 370 -7.24 -41.98 20.96
CA ALA A 370 -7.38 -40.96 19.93
C ALA A 370 -8.83 -40.90 19.44
N LEU A 371 -9.49 -39.76 19.66
CA LEU A 371 -10.83 -39.47 19.18
C LEU A 371 -10.72 -38.60 17.92
N CYS A 372 -10.97 -39.19 16.76
CA CYS A 372 -11.02 -38.50 15.47
C CYS A 372 -12.38 -37.85 15.27
N VAL A 373 -12.40 -36.52 15.21
CA VAL A 373 -13.58 -35.76 14.76
C VAL A 373 -13.60 -35.80 13.23
N LEU A 374 -14.53 -36.57 12.66
CA LEU A 374 -14.69 -36.70 11.21
C LEU A 374 -15.53 -35.52 10.68
N LEU A 375 -14.86 -34.55 10.08
CA LEU A 375 -15.49 -33.28 9.68
C LEU A 375 -16.51 -33.45 8.56
N HIS A 376 -16.25 -34.34 7.60
CA HIS A 376 -17.15 -34.56 6.47
C HIS A 376 -18.58 -34.92 6.90
N THR A 377 -18.72 -35.77 7.91
CA THR A 377 -20.01 -36.21 8.45
C THR A 377 -20.54 -35.24 9.51
N LEU A 378 -19.69 -34.65 10.35
CA LEU A 378 -20.08 -33.58 11.28
C LEU A 378 -20.77 -32.40 10.56
N HIS A 379 -20.15 -31.93 9.48
CA HIS A 379 -20.64 -30.81 8.67
C HIS A 379 -21.91 -31.15 7.86
N ARG A 380 -22.39 -32.40 7.96
CA ARG A 380 -23.59 -32.89 7.29
C ARG A 380 -24.55 -33.58 8.25
N ASP A 381 -24.35 -33.44 9.56
CA ASP A 381 -25.26 -34.02 10.55
C ASP A 381 -26.70 -33.56 10.27
N PRO A 382 -27.63 -34.46 9.87
CA PRO A 382 -28.98 -34.07 9.48
C PRO A 382 -29.76 -33.42 10.63
N LYS A 383 -29.36 -33.66 11.89
CA LYS A 383 -29.94 -32.99 13.07
C LYS A 383 -29.64 -31.48 13.09
N VAL A 384 -28.57 -31.05 12.43
CA VAL A 384 -28.17 -29.64 12.32
C VAL A 384 -28.56 -29.06 10.96
N TRP A 385 -28.26 -29.79 9.89
CA TRP A 385 -28.32 -29.27 8.52
C TRP A 385 -29.61 -29.62 7.77
N GLY A 386 -30.49 -30.41 8.38
CA GLY A 386 -31.78 -30.83 7.82
C GLY A 386 -31.66 -31.98 6.80
N SER A 387 -32.77 -32.30 6.14
CA SER A 387 -32.85 -33.40 5.15
C SER A 387 -32.06 -33.13 3.87
N ASP A 388 -31.69 -31.88 3.61
CA ASP A 388 -30.91 -31.45 2.44
C ASP A 388 -29.43 -31.25 2.75
N ALA A 389 -28.92 -31.87 3.83
CA ALA A 389 -27.53 -31.76 4.29
C ALA A 389 -26.50 -32.09 3.19
N GLU A 390 -26.82 -32.92 2.21
CA GLU A 390 -25.90 -33.26 1.11
C GLU A 390 -25.93 -32.26 -0.05
N SER A 391 -26.90 -31.36 -0.10
CA SER A 391 -27.05 -30.39 -1.19
C SER A 391 -26.15 -29.18 -1.02
N PHE A 392 -25.50 -28.74 -2.10
CA PHE A 392 -24.76 -27.48 -2.14
C PHE A 392 -25.73 -26.30 -2.19
N ARG A 393 -25.90 -25.60 -1.06
CA ARG A 393 -26.74 -24.41 -0.95
C ARG A 393 -26.01 -23.29 -0.22
N PRO A 394 -25.28 -22.40 -0.92
CA PRO A 394 -24.54 -21.30 -0.31
C PRO A 394 -25.40 -20.45 0.64
N ASP A 395 -26.66 -20.16 0.30
CA ASP A 395 -27.54 -19.30 1.11
C ASP A 395 -27.67 -19.73 2.58
N ARG A 396 -27.42 -21.00 2.94
CA ARG A 396 -27.44 -21.46 4.34
C ARG A 396 -26.28 -20.93 5.19
N MET A 397 -25.24 -20.39 4.55
CA MET A 397 -24.01 -19.90 5.19
C MET A 397 -24.00 -18.39 5.40
N LYS A 398 -25.11 -17.70 5.09
CA LYS A 398 -25.26 -16.25 5.26
C LYS A 398 -25.26 -15.85 6.73
N ASN A 399 -26.03 -16.57 7.56
CA ASN A 399 -26.20 -16.27 8.98
C ASN A 399 -25.52 -17.34 9.83
N LEU A 400 -24.27 -17.08 10.24
CA LEU A 400 -23.52 -18.04 11.04
C LEU A 400 -24.05 -18.20 12.48
N GLU A 401 -24.78 -17.21 12.99
CA GLU A 401 -25.36 -17.22 14.32
C GLU A 401 -26.46 -18.28 14.47
N ASP A 402 -27.12 -18.64 13.37
CA ASP A 402 -28.15 -19.68 13.31
C ASP A 402 -27.55 -21.10 13.37
N ILE A 403 -26.23 -21.23 13.15
CA ILE A 403 -25.53 -22.51 13.15
C ILE A 403 -25.17 -22.88 14.59
N PRO A 404 -25.60 -24.05 15.10
CA PRO A 404 -25.24 -24.49 16.44
C PRO A 404 -23.72 -24.49 16.67
N PRO A 405 -23.25 -24.11 17.87
CA PRO A 405 -21.83 -24.16 18.20
C PRO A 405 -21.24 -25.53 17.88
N ASN A 406 -20.00 -25.54 17.41
CA ASN A 406 -19.23 -26.74 17.08
C ASN A 406 -19.78 -27.60 15.92
N ALA A 407 -20.77 -27.11 15.16
CA ALA A 407 -21.28 -27.81 13.97
C ALA A 407 -20.46 -27.58 12.67
N TRP A 408 -19.65 -26.52 12.63
CA TRP A 408 -18.80 -26.17 11.49
C TRP A 408 -17.39 -25.81 11.98
N LYS A 409 -16.41 -26.66 11.68
CA LYS A 409 -15.01 -26.59 12.17
C LYS A 409 -13.96 -26.93 11.09
N PRO A 410 -14.01 -26.35 9.88
CA PRO A 410 -13.02 -26.66 8.84
C PRO A 410 -11.60 -26.21 9.18
N PHE A 411 -11.45 -25.29 10.15
CA PHE A 411 -10.17 -24.78 10.61
C PHE A 411 -9.73 -25.35 11.97
N GLY A 412 -10.35 -26.44 12.44
CA GLY A 412 -9.99 -27.10 13.70
C GLY A 412 -10.65 -26.49 14.94
N ASN A 413 -10.05 -26.72 16.11
CA ASN A 413 -10.62 -26.35 17.41
C ASN A 413 -9.63 -25.59 18.31
N GLY A 414 -10.16 -24.64 19.07
CA GLY A 414 -9.46 -24.06 20.21
C GLY A 414 -8.18 -23.28 19.86
N MET A 415 -7.21 -23.30 20.78
CA MET A 415 -5.89 -22.66 20.57
C MET A 415 -5.08 -23.25 19.43
N ARG A 416 -5.48 -24.43 18.94
CA ARG A 416 -4.83 -25.15 17.83
C ARG A 416 -5.62 -25.07 16.53
N GLY A 417 -6.60 -24.16 16.47
CA GLY A 417 -7.23 -23.77 15.22
C GLY A 417 -6.20 -23.23 14.23
N CYS A 418 -6.53 -23.28 12.94
CA CYS A 418 -5.63 -22.84 11.87
C CYS A 418 -5.28 -21.35 12.04
N ILE A 419 -4.01 -21.08 12.34
CA ILE A 419 -3.43 -19.74 12.43
C ILE A 419 -3.54 -18.99 11.09
N GLY A 420 -3.41 -19.72 9.98
CA GLY A 420 -3.48 -19.18 8.61
C GLY A 420 -4.89 -19.00 8.05
N ARG A 421 -5.97 -19.12 8.84
CA ARG A 421 -7.35 -19.04 8.32
C ARG A 421 -7.59 -17.75 7.53
N ALA A 422 -7.24 -16.58 8.09
CA ALA A 422 -7.48 -15.30 7.44
C ALA A 422 -6.70 -15.17 6.12
N PHE A 423 -5.46 -15.67 6.08
CA PHE A 423 -4.63 -15.75 4.88
C PHE A 423 -5.32 -16.56 3.78
N ALA A 424 -5.70 -17.81 4.10
CA ALA A 424 -6.35 -18.71 3.15
C ALA A 424 -7.68 -18.17 2.65
N TRP A 425 -8.43 -17.46 3.52
CA TRP A 425 -9.70 -16.84 3.15
C TRP A 425 -9.51 -15.71 2.13
N GLN A 426 -8.59 -14.77 2.42
CA GLN A 426 -8.30 -13.66 1.51
C GLN A 426 -7.82 -14.15 0.15
N GLU A 427 -6.90 -15.12 0.14
CA GLU A 427 -6.41 -15.75 -1.10
C GLU A 427 -7.56 -16.41 -1.87
N ALA A 428 -8.39 -17.20 -1.19
CA ALA A 428 -9.51 -17.89 -1.86
C ALA A 428 -10.54 -16.91 -2.46
N GLN A 429 -10.89 -15.85 -1.73
CA GLN A 429 -11.81 -14.82 -2.22
C GLN A 429 -11.23 -14.09 -3.43
N LEU A 430 -9.96 -13.67 -3.37
CA LEU A 430 -9.29 -12.97 -4.46
C LEU A 430 -9.24 -13.82 -5.73
N VAL A 431 -8.74 -15.06 -5.60
CA VAL A 431 -8.54 -15.96 -6.74
C VAL A 431 -9.86 -16.30 -7.42
N ILE A 432 -10.88 -16.68 -6.66
CA ILE A 432 -12.20 -16.99 -7.24
C ILE A 432 -12.83 -15.73 -7.85
N SER A 433 -12.71 -14.56 -7.22
CA SER A 433 -13.20 -13.30 -7.79
C SER A 433 -12.54 -12.98 -9.12
N MET A 434 -11.21 -13.12 -9.22
CA MET A 434 -10.47 -12.91 -10.46
C MET A 434 -10.87 -13.90 -11.55
N ILE A 435 -11.07 -15.17 -11.20
CA ILE A 435 -11.51 -16.18 -12.16
C ILE A 435 -12.93 -15.87 -12.66
N LEU A 436 -13.88 -15.62 -11.76
CA LEU A 436 -15.28 -15.35 -12.11
C LEU A 436 -15.44 -14.08 -12.94
N ARG A 437 -14.60 -13.06 -12.67
CA ARG A 437 -14.57 -11.81 -13.43
C ARG A 437 -14.07 -12.02 -14.86
N ASN A 438 -13.02 -12.82 -15.04
CA ASN A 438 -12.30 -12.86 -16.31
C ASN A 438 -12.68 -14.04 -17.22
N PHE A 439 -13.24 -15.12 -16.67
CA PHE A 439 -13.46 -16.36 -17.41
C PHE A 439 -14.90 -16.89 -17.34
N ASP A 440 -15.33 -17.47 -18.46
CA ASP A 440 -16.42 -18.44 -18.49
C ASP A 440 -15.86 -19.84 -18.29
N LEU A 441 -16.55 -20.63 -17.45
CA LEU A 441 -16.10 -21.94 -16.98
C LEU A 441 -17.11 -23.01 -17.39
N SER A 442 -16.63 -24.14 -17.88
CA SER A 442 -17.45 -25.35 -18.08
C SER A 442 -16.64 -26.62 -17.81
N LYS A 443 -17.31 -27.72 -17.46
CA LYS A 443 -16.65 -29.02 -17.33
C LYS A 443 -16.06 -29.42 -18.68
N SER A 444 -14.81 -29.88 -18.69
CA SER A 444 -14.23 -30.44 -19.92
C SER A 444 -14.88 -31.78 -20.29
N ASP A 445 -15.30 -32.54 -19.28
CA ASP A 445 -16.04 -33.79 -19.42
C ASP A 445 -17.40 -33.58 -18.71
N PRO A 446 -18.52 -33.47 -19.46
CA PRO A 446 -19.85 -33.27 -18.88
C PRO A 446 -20.26 -34.39 -17.92
N ASP A 447 -19.76 -35.61 -18.11
CA ASP A 447 -20.11 -36.79 -17.34
C ASP A 447 -19.20 -37.02 -16.12
N TYR A 448 -18.19 -36.16 -15.92
CA TYR A 448 -17.33 -36.24 -14.75
C TYR A 448 -18.15 -36.18 -13.46
N LYS A 449 -17.96 -37.19 -12.61
CA LYS A 449 -18.44 -37.24 -11.23
C LYS A 449 -17.27 -37.05 -10.29
N LEU A 450 -17.50 -36.33 -9.19
CA LEU A 450 -16.46 -36.02 -8.23
C LEU A 450 -15.79 -37.29 -7.74
N LYS A 451 -14.50 -37.41 -8.02
CA LYS A 451 -13.61 -38.42 -7.43
C LYS A 451 -12.67 -37.69 -6.50
N VAL A 452 -12.55 -38.14 -5.26
CA VAL A 452 -11.69 -37.50 -4.27
C VAL A 452 -10.34 -38.20 -4.23
N LYS A 453 -9.26 -37.44 -4.40
CA LYS A 453 -7.91 -37.94 -4.13
C LYS A 453 -7.62 -37.73 -2.65
N HIS A 454 -7.26 -38.81 -1.97
CA HIS A 454 -6.93 -38.81 -0.55
C HIS A 454 -5.43 -38.82 -0.32
N LEU A 455 -4.98 -37.83 0.44
CA LEU A 455 -3.75 -37.84 1.23
C LEU A 455 -4.17 -37.43 2.66
N LEU A 456 -3.23 -36.91 3.45
CA LEU A 456 -3.53 -36.22 4.71
C LEU A 456 -4.58 -35.10 4.52
N THR A 457 -4.69 -34.58 3.30
CA THR A 457 -5.71 -33.65 2.82
C THR A 457 -6.44 -34.23 1.60
N ILE A 458 -7.57 -33.61 1.21
CA ILE A 458 -8.39 -34.06 0.08
C ILE A 458 -8.52 -33.00 -1.02
N LYS A 459 -8.60 -33.46 -2.28
CA LYS A 459 -8.88 -32.62 -3.47
C LYS A 459 -9.54 -33.41 -4.61
N PRO A 460 -10.19 -32.75 -5.60
CA PRO A 460 -10.71 -33.43 -6.78
C PRO A 460 -9.62 -34.16 -7.58
N ALA A 461 -9.88 -35.39 -7.97
CA ALA A 461 -9.00 -36.22 -8.79
C ALA A 461 -9.36 -36.09 -10.27
N GLY A 462 -8.41 -35.59 -11.09
CA GLY A 462 -8.56 -35.51 -12.54
C GLY A 462 -9.66 -34.57 -13.03
N PHE A 463 -10.12 -33.65 -12.19
CA PHE A 463 -11.15 -32.67 -12.57
C PHE A 463 -10.55 -31.61 -13.49
N LYS A 464 -11.13 -31.48 -14.69
CA LYS A 464 -10.66 -30.55 -15.73
C LYS A 464 -11.77 -29.63 -16.20
N VAL A 465 -11.42 -28.36 -16.40
CA VAL A 465 -12.33 -27.32 -16.88
C VAL A 465 -11.88 -26.79 -18.24
N ARG A 466 -12.84 -26.33 -19.04
CA ARG A 466 -12.59 -25.45 -20.18
C ARG A 466 -12.87 -24.03 -19.75
N VAL A 467 -11.98 -23.12 -20.17
CA VAL A 467 -12.08 -21.70 -19.83
C VAL A 467 -12.07 -20.87 -21.12
N SER A 468 -12.86 -19.80 -21.17
CA SER A 468 -12.82 -18.80 -22.24
C SER A 468 -12.82 -17.40 -21.64
N LEU A 469 -12.11 -16.46 -22.26
CA LEU A 469 -12.11 -15.07 -21.81
C LEU A 469 -13.49 -14.44 -22.01
N ARG A 470 -13.95 -13.68 -21.00
CA ARG A 470 -15.21 -12.94 -21.06
C ARG A 470 -15.08 -11.68 -21.91
N ASN A 471 -16.21 -11.20 -22.42
CA ASN A 471 -16.36 -9.94 -23.17
C ASN A 471 -15.51 -9.88 -24.46
N ASP A 472 -15.32 -11.01 -25.14
CA ASP A 472 -14.56 -11.14 -26.40
C ASP A 472 -13.12 -10.60 -26.35
N LYS A 473 -12.54 -10.50 -25.15
CA LYS A 473 -11.16 -10.02 -24.96
C LYS A 473 -10.17 -11.03 -25.53
N ARG A 474 -9.21 -10.57 -26.33
CA ARG A 474 -8.04 -11.40 -26.67
C ARG A 474 -7.08 -11.45 -25.47
N PRO A 475 -6.24 -12.50 -25.34
CA PRO A 475 -5.23 -12.57 -24.28
C PRO A 475 -4.31 -11.33 -24.23
N THR A 476 -4.04 -10.71 -25.38
CA THR A 476 -3.27 -9.45 -25.47
C THR A 476 -4.01 -8.23 -24.91
N ASP A 477 -5.34 -8.20 -25.04
CA ASP A 477 -6.17 -7.10 -24.53
C ASP A 477 -6.35 -7.25 -23.01
N PHE A 478 -6.44 -8.49 -22.52
CA PHE A 478 -6.42 -8.80 -21.10
C PHE A 478 -5.12 -8.34 -20.42
N LEU A 479 -3.95 -8.64 -21.02
CA LEU A 479 -2.64 -8.17 -20.53
C LEU A 479 -2.55 -6.63 -20.45
N LYS A 480 -3.18 -5.91 -21.38
CA LYS A 480 -3.24 -4.44 -21.34
C LYS A 480 -4.14 -3.93 -20.22
N SER A 481 -5.26 -4.60 -19.95
CA SER A 481 -6.18 -4.22 -18.89
C SER A 481 -5.62 -4.39 -17.48
N LEU A 482 -4.72 -5.37 -17.27
CA LEU A 482 -3.98 -5.52 -16.00
C LEU A 482 -2.98 -4.38 -15.75
N LYS A 483 -2.60 -3.60 -16.79
CA LYS A 483 -1.62 -2.50 -16.68
C LYS A 483 -2.26 -1.11 -16.53
N ALA A 484 -3.59 -0.99 -16.58
CA ALA A 484 -4.28 0.30 -16.53
C ALA A 484 -4.59 0.72 -15.08
N VAL A 485 -3.97 1.82 -14.62
CA VAL A 485 -4.19 2.42 -13.29
C VAL A 485 -5.37 3.40 -13.35
N PRO A 486 -6.37 3.34 -12.45
CA PRO A 486 -7.43 4.36 -12.38
C PRO A 486 -6.96 5.67 -11.72
N GLU A 487 -7.48 6.79 -12.24
CA GLU A 487 -7.31 8.16 -11.75
C GLU A 487 -8.12 8.46 -10.47
N SER A 488 -7.65 9.49 -9.76
CA SER A 488 -7.99 9.95 -8.40
C SER A 488 -9.43 10.42 -8.14
N ILE A 489 -9.89 10.24 -6.88
CA ILE A 489 -11.12 10.81 -6.28
C ILE A 489 -10.83 12.22 -5.67
N PRO A 490 -11.79 13.18 -5.65
CA PRO A 490 -11.50 14.61 -5.43
C PRO A 490 -11.42 15.04 -3.96
N LYS A 491 -10.63 16.10 -3.70
CA LYS A 491 -10.42 16.73 -2.38
C LYS A 491 -11.36 17.92 -2.13
N SER A 492 -11.87 17.99 -0.89
CA SER A 492 -12.52 19.15 -0.27
C SER A 492 -11.51 20.19 0.21
N THR A 493 -11.94 21.46 0.26
CA THR A 493 -11.14 22.67 0.53
C THR A 493 -11.22 23.09 2.02
N VAL A 494 -10.16 23.74 2.55
CA VAL A 494 -10.12 25.09 3.18
C VAL A 494 -9.00 25.24 4.23
N CYS A 495 -8.20 26.30 4.00
CA CYS A 495 -7.52 27.30 4.86
C CYS A 495 -7.29 27.10 6.37
N SER A 496 -6.14 27.60 6.88
CA SER A 496 -5.90 27.84 8.31
C SER A 496 -5.04 29.09 8.58
N THR A 497 -5.29 29.72 9.73
CA THR A 497 -4.37 30.64 10.44
C THR A 497 -4.45 30.43 11.96
N LEU A 498 -3.31 30.03 12.55
CA LEU A 498 -2.58 30.52 13.75
C LEU A 498 -3.17 30.61 15.21
N VAL A 499 -2.38 29.95 16.10
CA VAL A 499 -1.92 30.21 17.51
C VAL A 499 -2.72 29.72 18.75
N LYS A 500 -2.14 28.79 19.56
CA LYS A 500 -1.49 28.99 20.91
C LYS A 500 -1.35 27.69 21.72
N SER A 501 -0.27 27.62 22.50
CA SER A 501 0.06 26.56 23.48
C SER A 501 -1.05 26.36 24.53
N LEU A 502 -1.52 25.12 24.68
CA LEU A 502 -2.59 24.68 25.61
C LEU A 502 -2.11 23.57 26.54
N VAL A 503 -2.65 23.55 27.76
CA VAL A 503 -2.38 22.58 28.84
C VAL A 503 -3.31 21.37 28.65
N LEU A 504 -2.75 20.16 28.51
CA LEU A 504 -3.48 18.93 28.16
C LEU A 504 -4.03 18.16 29.39
N ARG A 505 -5.22 17.57 29.26
CA ARG A 505 -5.88 16.74 30.31
C ARG A 505 -5.49 15.26 30.21
N PRO A 506 -5.20 14.52 31.29
CA PRO A 506 -4.76 13.13 31.17
C PRO A 506 -5.90 12.18 30.74
N ILE A 507 -5.57 11.15 29.93
CA ILE A 507 -6.47 10.03 29.58
C ILE A 507 -5.68 8.72 29.47
N THR A 508 -6.24 7.59 29.91
CA THR A 508 -5.57 6.28 29.80
C THR A 508 -6.28 5.41 28.78
N ILE A 509 -5.53 4.72 27.94
CA ILE A 509 -6.04 3.79 26.93
C ILE A 509 -5.41 2.43 27.19
N LEU A 510 -6.22 1.45 27.57
CA LEU A 510 -5.82 0.08 27.81
C LEU A 510 -6.16 -0.79 26.61
N PHE A 511 -5.25 -1.67 26.20
CA PHE A 511 -5.50 -2.57 25.09
C PHE A 511 -5.24 -4.05 25.44
N GLY A 512 -6.12 -4.91 24.92
CA GLY A 512 -6.04 -6.36 24.98
C GLY A 512 -5.93 -6.93 23.56
N SER A 513 -4.73 -7.32 23.14
CA SER A 513 -4.40 -7.67 21.75
C SER A 513 -3.39 -8.81 21.68
N ASP A 514 -3.73 -9.93 21.02
CA ASP A 514 -2.76 -10.98 20.65
C ASP A 514 -2.20 -10.79 19.23
N THR A 515 -2.95 -10.08 18.37
CA THR A 515 -2.66 -9.93 16.93
C THR A 515 -2.29 -8.50 16.53
N GLY A 516 -2.09 -7.60 17.50
CA GLY A 516 -1.74 -6.18 17.27
C GLY A 516 -2.91 -5.27 16.86
N THR A 517 -4.09 -5.80 16.49
CA THR A 517 -5.23 -4.97 16.03
C THR A 517 -5.74 -4.01 17.10
N CYS A 518 -6.00 -4.47 18.32
CA CYS A 518 -6.50 -3.58 19.39
C CYS A 518 -5.43 -2.58 19.85
N GLU A 519 -4.15 -2.92 19.69
CA GLU A 519 -3.04 -2.01 19.96
C GLU A 519 -2.98 -0.88 18.94
N ALA A 520 -3.12 -1.19 17.64
CA ALA A 520 -3.19 -0.17 16.59
C ALA A 520 -4.42 0.73 16.75
N VAL A 521 -5.56 0.17 17.15
CA VAL A 521 -6.76 0.95 17.50
C VAL A 521 -6.49 1.86 18.70
N ALA A 522 -5.85 1.35 19.75
CA ALA A 522 -5.49 2.17 20.92
C ALA A 522 -4.52 3.30 20.55
N GLN A 523 -3.56 3.07 19.65
CA GLN A 523 -2.69 4.11 19.10
C GLN A 523 -3.48 5.16 18.31
N LYS A 524 -4.44 4.75 17.47
CA LYS A 524 -5.32 5.69 16.76
C LYS A 524 -6.17 6.52 17.71
N ILE A 525 -6.79 5.90 18.72
CA ILE A 525 -7.55 6.61 19.76
C ILE A 525 -6.65 7.60 20.51
N ALA A 526 -5.38 7.25 20.78
CA ALA A 526 -4.43 8.14 21.41
C ALA A 526 -4.11 9.37 20.54
N VAL A 527 -3.86 9.17 19.25
CA VAL A 527 -3.67 10.27 18.29
C VAL A 527 -4.89 11.20 18.30
N ASP A 528 -6.11 10.64 18.23
CA ASP A 528 -7.34 11.43 18.24
C ASP A 528 -7.57 12.15 19.58
N ALA A 529 -7.25 11.51 20.70
CA ALA A 529 -7.32 12.14 22.03
C ALA A 529 -6.35 13.32 22.15
N GLY A 530 -5.14 13.21 21.58
CA GLY A 530 -4.18 14.30 21.48
C GLY A 530 -4.76 15.54 20.79
N ALA A 531 -5.54 15.33 19.73
CA ALA A 531 -6.24 16.39 19.00
C ALA A 531 -7.44 16.98 19.78
N LYS A 532 -7.89 16.36 20.88
CA LYS A 532 -9.00 16.83 21.74
C LYS A 532 -8.52 17.40 23.08
N GLU A 533 -7.28 17.90 23.11
CA GLU A 533 -6.62 18.46 24.30
C GLU A 533 -6.43 17.46 25.45
N TYR A 534 -6.29 16.16 25.14
CA TYR A 534 -5.92 15.13 26.12
C TYR A 534 -4.45 14.68 25.95
N SER A 535 -3.84 14.24 27.03
CA SER A 535 -2.53 13.58 27.07
C SER A 535 -2.74 12.08 27.27
N PRO A 536 -2.68 11.27 26.18
CA PRO A 536 -2.98 9.86 26.23
C PRO A 536 -1.80 9.03 26.78
N LYS A 537 -2.11 8.10 27.67
CA LYS A 537 -1.20 7.04 28.12
C LYS A 537 -1.71 5.69 27.65
N ILE A 538 -0.96 5.04 26.76
CA ILE A 538 -1.31 3.71 26.24
C ILE A 538 -0.60 2.63 27.07
N LEU A 539 -1.35 1.62 27.53
CA LEU A 539 -0.80 0.50 28.30
C LEU A 539 -1.48 -0.82 27.90
N PRO A 540 -0.76 -1.96 27.92
CA PRO A 540 -1.40 -3.28 27.96
C PRO A 540 -2.30 -3.41 29.20
N MET A 541 -3.42 -4.11 29.09
CA MET A 541 -4.37 -4.22 30.21
C MET A 541 -3.76 -4.81 31.50
N ASN A 542 -2.89 -5.82 31.39
CA ASN A 542 -2.25 -6.44 32.55
C ASN A 542 -1.40 -5.45 33.38
N ASP A 543 -0.89 -4.37 32.77
CA ASP A 543 -0.08 -3.37 33.46
C ASP A 543 -0.93 -2.41 34.32
N ALA A 544 -2.26 -2.44 34.13
CA ALA A 544 -3.23 -1.67 34.90
C ALA A 544 -3.83 -2.43 36.10
N VAL A 545 -3.45 -3.69 36.31
CA VAL A 545 -3.84 -4.47 37.50
C VAL A 545 -3.38 -3.72 38.76
N ASP A 546 -4.29 -3.50 39.71
CA ASP A 546 -4.11 -2.71 40.93
C ASP A 546 -3.71 -1.24 40.73
N ARG A 547 -3.66 -0.75 39.49
CA ARG A 547 -3.14 0.58 39.13
C ARG A 547 -4.07 1.35 38.20
N LEU A 548 -5.34 0.98 38.15
CA LEU A 548 -6.33 1.63 37.31
C LEU A 548 -6.63 3.06 37.82
N PRO A 549 -6.40 4.11 37.03
CA PRO A 549 -6.60 5.48 37.48
C PRO A 549 -8.09 5.83 37.63
N ARG A 550 -8.42 6.67 38.62
CA ARG A 550 -9.81 7.01 38.99
C ARG A 550 -10.14 8.49 38.78
N ASP A 551 -9.14 9.31 38.55
CA ASP A 551 -9.19 10.77 38.36
C ASP A 551 -9.25 11.18 36.89
N GLN A 552 -9.14 10.23 35.97
CA GLN A 552 -9.15 10.44 34.52
C GLN A 552 -9.97 9.37 33.78
N PRO A 553 -10.44 9.65 32.56
CA PRO A 553 -11.14 8.64 31.76
C PRO A 553 -10.23 7.49 31.36
N VAL A 554 -10.79 6.28 31.32
CA VAL A 554 -10.11 5.05 30.88
C VAL A 554 -10.85 4.44 29.69
N ILE A 555 -10.17 4.37 28.54
CA ILE A 555 -10.70 3.71 27.34
C ILE A 555 -10.11 2.30 27.28
N ILE A 556 -10.93 1.29 27.05
CA ILE A 556 -10.54 -0.12 27.05
C ILE A 556 -10.84 -0.68 25.66
N VAL A 557 -9.81 -1.12 24.95
CA VAL A 557 -9.93 -1.75 23.63
C VAL A 557 -9.61 -3.23 23.75
N ALA A 558 -10.59 -4.11 23.54
CA ALA A 558 -10.40 -5.54 23.75
C ALA A 558 -10.91 -6.38 22.58
N ALA A 559 -10.22 -7.49 22.29
CA ALA A 559 -10.73 -8.55 21.43
C ALA A 559 -11.14 -9.79 22.24
N SER A 560 -11.95 -10.65 21.63
CA SER A 560 -12.24 -11.99 22.14
C SER A 560 -11.53 -13.04 21.29
N TYR A 561 -10.70 -13.86 21.92
CA TYR A 561 -9.99 -14.96 21.28
C TYR A 561 -10.62 -16.27 21.73
N ASN A 562 -11.50 -16.86 20.91
CA ASN A 562 -12.31 -18.02 21.29
C ASN A 562 -13.08 -17.82 22.62
N GLY A 563 -13.50 -16.59 22.89
CA GLY A 563 -14.25 -16.24 24.10
C GLY A 563 -13.41 -16.06 25.36
N LEU A 564 -12.09 -16.10 25.22
CA LEU A 564 -11.11 -15.79 26.26
C LEU A 564 -10.45 -14.43 25.97
N PRO A 565 -9.97 -13.72 27.01
CA PRO A 565 -9.20 -12.48 26.83
C PRO A 565 -7.86 -12.73 26.15
N SER A 566 -7.30 -11.68 25.56
CA SER A 566 -5.91 -11.69 25.06
C SER A 566 -4.91 -11.95 26.19
N ARG A 567 -3.71 -12.40 25.86
CA ARG A 567 -2.64 -12.67 26.84
C ARG A 567 -2.32 -11.45 27.69
N ASN A 568 -2.20 -10.29 27.05
CA ASN A 568 -1.94 -9.02 27.73
C ASN A 568 -3.17 -8.45 28.48
N ALA A 569 -4.27 -9.19 28.56
CA ALA A 569 -5.44 -8.94 29.40
C ALA A 569 -5.79 -10.13 30.33
N ALA A 570 -5.07 -11.25 30.25
CA ALA A 570 -5.41 -12.49 30.95
C ALA A 570 -5.31 -12.39 32.48
N LYS A 571 -4.53 -11.45 33.03
CA LYS A 571 -4.51 -11.14 34.47
C LYS A 571 -5.53 -10.08 34.83
N PHE A 572 -5.77 -9.13 33.92
CA PHE A 572 -6.70 -8.02 34.11
C PHE A 572 -8.16 -8.47 34.22
N VAL A 573 -8.59 -9.41 33.37
CA VAL A 573 -10.00 -9.87 33.35
C VAL A 573 -10.41 -10.58 34.65
N PRO A 574 -9.65 -11.57 35.18
CA PRO A 574 -9.95 -12.17 36.47
C PRO A 574 -9.85 -11.17 37.63
N TRP A 575 -8.87 -10.26 37.59
CA TRP A 575 -8.74 -9.22 38.60
C TRP A 575 -9.98 -8.33 38.70
N ILE A 576 -10.52 -7.86 37.56
CA ILE A 576 -11.78 -7.10 37.52
C ILE A 576 -12.96 -7.94 38.05
N GLN A 577 -12.99 -9.25 37.75
CA GLN A 577 -14.05 -10.16 38.21
C GLN A 577 -14.08 -10.32 39.73
N ASP A 578 -12.92 -10.23 40.40
CA ASP A 578 -12.79 -10.35 41.86
C ASP A 578 -13.10 -9.04 42.61
N LEU A 579 -13.29 -7.91 41.90
CA LEU A 579 -13.61 -6.62 42.51
C LEU A 579 -15.03 -6.61 43.07
N LYS A 580 -15.19 -5.98 44.23
CA LYS A 580 -16.46 -5.81 44.92
C LYS A 580 -17.18 -4.54 44.44
N PRO A 581 -18.52 -4.48 44.55
CA PRO A 581 -19.26 -3.26 44.29
C PRO A 581 -18.73 -2.09 45.14
N GLY A 582 -18.29 -1.02 44.46
CA GLY A 582 -17.70 0.17 45.09
C GLY A 582 -16.18 0.25 44.98
N ASP A 583 -15.49 -0.83 44.61
CA ASP A 583 -14.03 -0.83 44.47
C ASP A 583 -13.54 0.12 43.37
N LEU A 584 -14.34 0.36 42.33
CA LEU A 584 -14.05 1.28 41.22
C LEU A 584 -14.87 2.57 41.27
N GLN A 585 -15.32 2.99 42.46
CA GLN A 585 -16.02 4.26 42.62
C GLN A 585 -15.21 5.42 42.04
N HIS A 586 -15.87 6.29 41.26
CA HIS A 586 -15.32 7.41 40.50
C HIS A 586 -14.59 7.08 39.19
N LEU A 587 -14.35 5.80 38.87
CA LEU A 587 -13.82 5.43 37.55
C LEU A 587 -14.81 5.81 36.45
N LYS A 588 -14.33 6.51 35.43
CA LYS A 588 -15.09 6.76 34.19
C LYS A 588 -14.48 5.96 33.06
N TYR A 589 -15.25 5.09 32.42
CA TYR A 589 -14.69 4.20 31.40
C TYR A 589 -15.56 4.07 30.15
N ALA A 590 -14.92 3.65 29.06
CA ALA A 590 -15.58 3.28 27.80
C ALA A 590 -14.89 2.04 27.21
N VAL A 591 -15.66 1.15 26.59
CA VAL A 591 -15.14 -0.10 26.01
C VAL A 591 -15.39 -0.15 24.51
N PHE A 592 -14.35 -0.49 23.76
CA PHE A 592 -14.42 -0.79 22.33
C PHE A 592 -14.00 -2.24 22.07
N GLY A 593 -14.88 -3.00 21.43
CA GLY A 593 -14.68 -4.40 21.09
C GLY A 593 -14.22 -4.62 19.66
N CYS A 594 -13.12 -5.34 19.45
CA CYS A 594 -12.77 -5.89 18.14
C CYS A 594 -13.20 -7.37 18.08
N GLY A 595 -13.91 -7.77 17.04
CA GLY A 595 -14.45 -9.12 16.88
C GLY A 595 -14.49 -9.55 15.42
N HIS A 596 -14.86 -10.81 15.18
CA HIS A 596 -14.97 -11.37 13.84
C HIS A 596 -16.18 -12.31 13.77
N ARG A 597 -17.12 -12.06 12.86
CA ARG A 597 -18.41 -12.79 12.77
C ARG A 597 -18.31 -14.30 12.63
N ASP A 598 -17.19 -14.81 12.11
CA ASP A 598 -16.93 -16.26 12.00
C ASP A 598 -16.88 -17.00 13.34
N TRP A 599 -16.84 -16.28 14.46
CA TRP A 599 -16.94 -16.85 15.81
C TRP A 599 -18.19 -16.34 16.54
N PRO A 600 -19.40 -16.65 16.03
CA PRO A 600 -20.64 -16.08 16.54
C PRO A 600 -20.84 -16.35 18.03
N ALA A 601 -20.50 -17.56 18.49
CA ALA A 601 -20.62 -17.96 19.90
C ALA A 601 -19.73 -17.16 20.87
N THR A 602 -18.69 -16.48 20.37
CA THR A 602 -17.72 -15.75 21.20
C THR A 602 -17.55 -14.29 20.77
N LEU A 603 -18.38 -13.83 19.84
CA LEU A 603 -18.30 -12.51 19.25
C LEU A 603 -18.49 -11.43 20.33
N PHE A 604 -17.48 -10.60 20.53
CA PHE A 604 -17.43 -9.54 21.55
C PHE A 604 -17.63 -10.02 23.01
N LYS A 605 -17.47 -11.32 23.31
CA LYS A 605 -17.71 -11.88 24.65
C LYS A 605 -16.88 -11.19 25.74
N VAL A 606 -15.57 -11.02 25.52
CA VAL A 606 -14.64 -10.37 26.46
C VAL A 606 -14.93 -8.88 26.65
N PRO A 607 -15.03 -8.04 25.60
CA PRO A 607 -15.34 -6.62 25.78
C PRO A 607 -16.71 -6.41 26.43
N ARG A 608 -17.75 -7.21 26.09
CA ARG A 608 -19.05 -7.16 26.78
C ARG A 608 -18.94 -7.54 28.26
N SER A 609 -18.14 -8.56 28.57
CA SER A 609 -17.89 -8.98 29.96
C SER A 609 -17.19 -7.87 30.75
N LEU A 610 -16.11 -7.30 30.20
CA LEU A 610 -15.37 -6.19 30.81
C LEU A 610 -16.29 -4.98 31.07
N ASP A 611 -17.08 -4.60 30.07
CA ASP A 611 -18.01 -3.49 30.17
C ASP A 611 -19.05 -3.70 31.30
N SER A 612 -19.57 -4.91 31.47
CA SER A 612 -20.51 -5.26 32.54
C SER A 612 -19.85 -5.37 33.93
N MET A 613 -18.66 -5.97 34.01
CA MET A 613 -17.96 -6.15 35.29
C MET A 613 -17.45 -4.81 35.86
N LEU A 614 -16.99 -3.89 35.00
CA LEU A 614 -16.58 -2.55 35.43
C LEU A 614 -17.75 -1.75 36.01
N GLU A 615 -18.94 -1.87 35.43
CA GLU A 615 -20.18 -1.28 35.95
C GLU A 615 -20.53 -1.87 37.32
N THR A 616 -20.49 -3.19 37.44
CA THR A 616 -20.81 -3.92 38.69
C THR A 616 -19.85 -3.56 39.83
N ALA A 617 -18.57 -3.32 39.52
CA ALA A 617 -17.56 -2.89 40.49
C ALA A 617 -17.68 -1.39 40.89
N GLY A 618 -18.65 -0.64 40.33
CA GLY A 618 -18.93 0.75 40.68
C GLY A 618 -18.35 1.80 39.73
N GLY A 619 -17.82 1.38 38.57
CA GLY A 619 -17.39 2.28 37.51
C GLY A 619 -18.58 2.90 36.76
N GLN A 620 -18.41 4.15 36.32
CA GLN A 620 -19.38 4.86 35.49
C GLN A 620 -19.06 4.66 34.01
N ARG A 621 -19.92 3.92 33.29
CA ARG A 621 -19.87 3.81 31.83
C ARG A 621 -20.13 5.18 31.21
N LEU A 622 -19.23 5.63 30.33
CA LEU A 622 -19.33 6.91 29.63
C LEU A 622 -20.32 6.82 28.47
N CYS A 623 -20.13 5.86 27.56
CA CYS A 623 -20.95 5.65 26.37
C CYS A 623 -21.23 4.17 26.15
N THR A 624 -22.13 3.85 25.22
CA THR A 624 -22.38 2.47 24.80
C THR A 624 -21.12 1.82 24.25
N LEU A 625 -20.99 0.50 24.45
CA LEU A 625 -19.87 -0.28 23.93
C LEU A 625 -19.78 -0.16 22.40
N GLY A 626 -18.64 0.29 21.91
CA GLY A 626 -18.35 0.31 20.47
C GLY A 626 -17.89 -1.06 20.01
N ALA A 627 -18.15 -1.42 18.77
CA ALA A 627 -17.80 -2.73 18.24
C ALA A 627 -17.42 -2.67 16.76
N ALA A 628 -16.31 -3.30 16.39
CA ALA A 628 -15.91 -3.50 15.00
C ALA A 628 -15.85 -4.99 14.67
N ASP A 629 -16.54 -5.38 13.60
CA ASP A 629 -16.43 -6.70 13.00
C ASP A 629 -15.40 -6.64 11.87
N THR A 630 -14.21 -7.18 12.15
CA THR A 630 -13.03 -7.08 11.28
C THR A 630 -13.20 -7.84 9.96
N ALA A 631 -14.23 -8.68 9.85
CA ALA A 631 -14.58 -9.39 8.63
C ALA A 631 -15.29 -8.51 7.59
N ALA A 632 -16.07 -7.51 8.04
CA ALA A 632 -17.02 -6.80 7.19
C ALA A 632 -16.79 -5.29 7.11
N THR A 633 -16.10 -4.73 8.09
CA THR A 633 -15.90 -3.28 8.20
C THR A 633 -14.44 -2.97 8.48
N ASP A 634 -13.99 -1.82 8.00
CA ASP A 634 -12.70 -1.29 8.41
C ASP A 634 -12.77 -0.90 9.90
N VAL A 635 -11.92 -1.52 10.71
CA VAL A 635 -11.89 -1.32 12.16
C VAL A 635 -11.65 0.15 12.49
N PHE A 636 -10.81 0.84 11.73
CA PHE A 636 -10.51 2.26 12.00
C PHE A 636 -11.71 3.15 11.71
N PHE A 637 -12.53 2.79 10.72
CA PHE A 637 -13.77 3.52 10.41
C PHE A 637 -14.82 3.36 11.51
N GLU A 638 -15.06 2.16 12.02
CA GLU A 638 -16.03 1.96 13.12
C GLU A 638 -15.54 2.58 14.44
N VAL A 639 -14.24 2.57 14.70
CA VAL A 639 -13.65 3.30 15.83
C VAL A 639 -13.90 4.80 15.68
N GLU A 640 -13.62 5.38 14.52
CA GLU A 640 -13.83 6.81 14.25
C GLU A 640 -15.30 7.21 14.42
N LYS A 641 -16.22 6.39 13.92
CA LYS A 641 -17.66 6.57 14.08
C LYS A 641 -18.08 6.53 15.55
N TRP A 642 -17.63 5.55 16.31
CA TRP A 642 -17.92 5.41 17.75
C TRP A 642 -17.34 6.57 18.57
N LEU A 643 -16.08 6.94 18.29
CA LEU A 643 -15.44 8.09 18.93
C LEU A 643 -16.23 9.38 18.69
N THR A 644 -16.64 9.62 17.44
CA THR A 644 -17.34 10.85 17.02
C THR A 644 -18.76 10.94 17.55
N ASN A 645 -19.52 9.85 17.48
CA ASN A 645 -20.95 9.87 17.79
C ASN A 645 -21.24 9.63 19.27
N ASP A 646 -20.40 8.85 19.96
CA ASP A 646 -20.73 8.34 21.30
C ASP A 646 -19.77 8.88 22.37
N LEU A 647 -18.45 8.73 22.18
CA LEU A 647 -17.48 9.02 23.23
C LEU A 647 -17.16 10.51 23.40
N TRP A 648 -16.76 11.20 22.32
CA TRP A 648 -16.32 12.60 22.39
C TRP A 648 -17.40 13.58 22.84
N PRO A 649 -18.68 13.46 22.42
CA PRO A 649 -19.74 14.33 22.93
C PRO A 649 -19.87 14.31 24.46
N ILE A 650 -19.63 13.16 25.09
CA ILE A 650 -19.76 12.97 26.53
C ILE A 650 -18.55 13.52 27.28
N LEU A 651 -17.34 13.32 26.75
CA LEU A 651 -16.11 13.83 27.36
C LEU A 651 -15.94 15.35 27.22
N LEU A 652 -16.52 15.95 26.17
CA LEU A 652 -16.44 17.38 25.89
C LEU A 652 -17.65 18.18 26.40
N GLY A 653 -18.81 17.54 26.64
CA GLY A 653 -20.05 18.12 27.17
C GLY A 653 -21.07 18.55 26.09
N ASP A 654 -22.34 18.71 26.49
CA ASP A 654 -23.47 19.04 25.60
C ASP A 654 -23.28 20.40 24.87
N PRO A 655 -23.29 20.43 23.53
CA PRO A 655 -23.09 21.65 22.75
C PRO A 655 -24.17 22.74 22.97
N ALA A 656 -25.32 22.42 23.59
CA ALA A 656 -26.43 23.35 23.76
C ALA A 656 -26.26 24.43 24.86
N MET A 657 -25.39 24.23 25.86
CA MET A 657 -25.32 25.12 27.06
C MET A 657 -24.14 26.11 27.11
N LYS A 658 -23.38 26.25 26.02
CA LYS A 658 -22.42 27.36 25.80
C LYS A 658 -22.78 28.25 24.60
N ALA A 659 -24.04 28.20 24.18
CA ALA A 659 -24.60 29.06 23.14
C ALA A 659 -24.95 30.48 23.67
N SER A 660 -23.92 31.23 24.08
CA SER A 660 -23.96 32.71 24.05
C SER A 660 -22.60 33.26 23.60
N ARG A 661 -21.94 32.54 22.69
CA ARG A 661 -21.02 33.11 21.72
C ARG A 661 -21.65 32.95 20.35
N SER A 662 -21.75 34.06 19.63
CA SER A 662 -22.32 34.17 18.30
C SER A 662 -21.77 33.09 17.36
N LYS A 663 -22.67 32.28 16.79
CA LYS A 663 -22.46 31.31 15.69
C LYS A 663 -21.02 30.81 15.53
N SER A 664 -20.70 29.67 16.15
CA SER A 664 -19.54 28.86 15.79
C SER A 664 -20.08 27.52 15.25
N ASP A 665 -20.40 27.42 13.96
CA ASP A 665 -19.45 27.14 12.88
C ASP A 665 -18.32 26.22 13.36
N VAL A 666 -18.57 24.92 13.15
CA VAL A 666 -17.74 23.78 13.51
C VAL A 666 -16.37 23.94 12.85
N GLY A 667 -15.38 24.36 13.63
CA GLY A 667 -13.99 24.49 13.17
C GLY A 667 -13.32 23.13 13.12
N VAL A 668 -13.06 22.63 11.93
CA VAL A 668 -12.07 21.58 11.68
C VAL A 668 -10.69 22.23 11.82
N GLU A 669 -9.89 21.84 12.80
CA GLU A 669 -8.49 22.26 12.89
C GLU A 669 -7.64 21.27 12.07
N LEU A 670 -7.40 21.63 10.81
CA LEU A 670 -6.46 20.96 9.93
C LEU A 670 -5.07 21.59 10.12
N THR A 671 -4.14 20.85 10.71
CA THR A 671 -2.72 21.22 10.69
C THR A 671 -2.13 20.83 9.34
N LEU A 672 -2.22 21.76 8.39
CA LEU A 672 -1.51 21.67 7.12
C LEU A 672 -0.07 22.08 7.38
N GLU A 673 0.80 21.10 7.59
CA GLU A 673 2.24 21.35 7.59
C GLU A 673 2.72 21.50 6.15
N ASP A 674 3.58 22.49 5.93
CA ASP A 674 4.24 22.61 4.65
C ASP A 674 5.01 21.32 4.34
N PRO A 675 5.02 20.87 3.07
CA PRO A 675 5.77 19.68 2.71
C PRO A 675 7.22 19.80 3.20
N PRO A 676 7.86 18.73 3.71
CA PRO A 676 9.23 18.81 4.23
C PRO A 676 10.25 19.46 3.28
N ARG A 677 10.06 19.32 1.96
CA ARG A 677 10.88 19.97 0.91
C ARG A 677 10.82 21.51 0.93
N VAL A 678 9.74 22.07 1.48
CA VAL A 678 9.47 23.51 1.64
C VAL A 678 9.98 23.97 3.01
N VAL A 679 9.74 23.19 4.07
CA VAL A 679 10.25 23.46 5.43
C VAL A 679 11.79 23.55 5.44
N LEU A 680 12.47 22.78 4.59
CA LEU A 680 13.92 22.80 4.42
C LEU A 680 14.46 24.04 3.65
N ARG A 681 13.60 24.89 3.08
CA ARG A 681 13.98 26.05 2.25
C ARG A 681 13.25 27.32 2.69
N SER A 682 13.96 28.23 3.35
CA SER A 682 13.41 29.51 3.79
C SER A 682 12.93 30.37 2.61
N GLY A 683 11.73 30.95 2.71
CA GLY A 683 11.23 31.99 1.80
C GLY A 683 10.21 31.53 0.75
N PHE A 684 9.95 30.22 0.62
CA PHE A 684 8.89 29.72 -0.26
C PHE A 684 7.52 29.77 0.43
N VAL A 685 6.52 30.26 -0.30
CA VAL A 685 5.12 30.34 0.11
C VAL A 685 4.23 29.62 -0.90
N ALA A 686 3.09 29.09 -0.44
CA ALA A 686 2.14 28.41 -1.32
C ALA A 686 1.35 29.44 -2.15
N ALA A 687 1.39 29.32 -3.48
CA ALA A 687 0.54 30.08 -4.39
C ALA A 687 -0.50 29.14 -5.03
N THR A 688 -1.66 29.69 -5.37
CA THR A 688 -2.74 28.94 -6.04
C THR A 688 -2.87 29.41 -7.48
N VAL A 689 -2.96 28.46 -8.41
CA VAL A 689 -3.19 28.78 -9.84
C VAL A 689 -4.64 29.21 -10.02
N LYS A 690 -4.85 30.46 -10.43
CA LYS A 690 -6.18 30.99 -10.78
C LYS A 690 -6.57 30.63 -12.20
N ASP A 691 -5.62 30.73 -13.11
CA ASP A 691 -5.88 30.58 -14.52
C ASP A 691 -4.62 30.15 -15.29
N ILE A 692 -4.81 29.42 -16.39
CA ILE A 692 -3.72 29.02 -17.28
C ILE A 692 -4.21 29.07 -18.73
N ARG A 693 -3.49 29.80 -19.58
CA ARG A 693 -3.84 29.99 -20.99
C ARG A 693 -2.63 29.78 -21.88
N VAL A 694 -2.86 29.19 -23.05
CA VAL A 694 -1.86 29.13 -24.11
C VAL A 694 -1.97 30.41 -24.93
N LEU A 695 -0.85 31.11 -25.10
CA LEU A 695 -0.76 32.40 -25.80
C LEU A 695 -0.20 32.27 -27.22
N SER A 696 0.05 31.04 -27.66
CA SER A 696 0.67 30.76 -28.95
C SER A 696 -0.11 29.71 -29.74
N GLY A 697 -0.18 29.88 -31.06
CA GLY A 697 -0.73 28.93 -32.01
C GLY A 697 0.20 27.74 -32.31
N GLU A 698 -0.26 26.87 -33.18
CA GLU A 698 0.48 25.67 -33.60
C GLU A 698 1.71 26.01 -34.45
N GLY A 699 2.78 25.20 -34.37
CA GLY A 699 4.01 25.38 -35.17
C GLY A 699 5.10 26.27 -34.55
N VAL A 700 4.88 26.77 -33.34
CA VAL A 700 5.87 27.51 -32.53
C VAL A 700 5.95 26.93 -31.11
N PRO A 701 7.07 27.15 -30.36
CA PRO A 701 7.14 26.74 -28.97
C PRO A 701 6.00 27.33 -28.13
N ALA A 702 5.35 26.49 -27.34
CA ALA A 702 4.18 26.88 -26.57
C ALA A 702 4.54 27.96 -25.54
N LYS A 703 3.91 29.13 -25.64
CA LYS A 703 4.01 30.20 -24.65
C LYS A 703 2.75 30.18 -23.80
N ARG A 704 2.90 30.28 -22.48
CA ARG A 704 1.80 30.18 -21.54
C ARG A 704 1.74 31.39 -20.63
N HIS A 705 0.50 31.78 -20.36
CA HIS A 705 0.12 32.62 -19.25
C HIS A 705 -0.28 31.73 -18.09
N ILE A 706 0.19 32.06 -16.90
CA ILE A 706 -0.35 31.51 -15.66
C ILE A 706 -0.63 32.66 -14.70
N GLU A 707 -1.81 32.64 -14.11
CA GLU A 707 -2.23 33.58 -13.09
C GLU A 707 -2.15 32.90 -11.72
N LEU A 708 -1.45 33.55 -10.79
CA LEU A 708 -1.17 33.05 -9.45
C LEU A 708 -1.83 33.95 -8.42
N GLU A 709 -2.59 33.35 -7.52
CA GLU A 709 -2.96 33.98 -6.27
C GLU A 709 -1.81 33.82 -5.28
N LEU A 710 -1.22 34.96 -4.89
CA LEU A 710 -0.18 35.01 -3.86
C LEU A 710 -0.83 35.15 -2.47
N PRO A 711 -0.21 34.58 -1.41
CA PRO A 711 -0.71 34.75 -0.05
C PRO A 711 -0.72 36.22 0.40
N PRO A 712 -1.64 36.60 1.30
CA PRO A 712 -1.64 37.93 1.90
C PRO A 712 -0.30 38.30 2.56
N GLY A 713 0.15 39.53 2.36
CA GLY A 713 1.46 40.00 2.85
C GLY A 713 2.65 39.61 1.98
N THR A 714 2.43 38.79 0.94
CA THR A 714 3.44 38.52 -0.09
C THR A 714 3.58 39.76 -0.97
N VAL A 715 4.71 40.44 -0.88
CA VAL A 715 4.98 41.62 -1.69
C VAL A 715 5.74 41.21 -2.95
N TYR A 716 5.25 41.65 -4.09
CA TYR A 716 5.99 41.65 -5.33
C TYR A 716 5.82 43.02 -6.00
N GLU A 717 6.70 43.31 -6.94
CA GLU A 717 6.70 44.56 -7.71
C GLU A 717 6.75 44.26 -9.20
N ALA A 718 6.25 45.18 -10.01
CA ALA A 718 6.44 45.08 -11.46
C ALA A 718 7.94 45.10 -11.77
N GLY A 719 8.39 44.17 -12.62
CA GLY A 719 9.81 43.94 -12.89
C GLY A 719 10.54 43.06 -11.86
N GLY A 720 9.86 42.63 -10.80
CA GLY A 720 10.36 41.62 -9.86
C GLY A 720 10.30 40.20 -10.43
N HIS A 721 10.89 39.26 -9.69
CA HIS A 721 10.93 37.84 -10.07
C HIS A 721 10.20 36.95 -9.09
N VAL A 722 9.99 35.72 -9.51
CA VAL A 722 9.53 34.64 -8.66
C VAL A 722 10.37 33.40 -8.90
N GLN A 723 10.86 32.80 -7.82
CA GLN A 723 11.40 31.44 -7.87
C GLN A 723 10.27 30.45 -7.68
N ILE A 724 10.23 29.43 -8.52
CA ILE A 724 9.28 28.33 -8.47
C ILE A 724 10.02 27.07 -8.05
N LEU A 725 9.47 26.32 -7.10
CA LEU A 725 9.98 25.02 -6.70
C LEU A 725 9.29 23.92 -7.54
N PRO A 726 9.96 23.33 -8.53
CA PRO A 726 9.32 22.35 -9.40
C PRO A 726 9.36 20.93 -8.80
N VAL A 727 8.59 20.03 -9.40
CA VAL A 727 8.65 18.57 -9.18
C VAL A 727 8.86 17.83 -10.50
N ASN A 728 9.44 16.64 -10.45
CA ASN A 728 9.55 15.79 -11.63
C ASN A 728 8.18 15.29 -12.08
N ASP A 729 8.08 14.97 -13.38
CA ASP A 729 6.91 14.31 -13.93
C ASP A 729 6.65 12.94 -13.27
N ALA A 730 5.38 12.65 -12.99
CA ALA A 730 4.99 11.44 -12.28
C ALA A 730 5.32 10.15 -13.05
N GLN A 731 5.27 10.16 -14.39
CA GLN A 731 5.66 8.99 -15.19
C GLN A 731 7.17 8.77 -15.13
N LEU A 732 7.95 9.87 -15.13
CA LEU A 732 9.40 9.78 -15.00
C LEU A 732 9.81 9.21 -13.63
N VAL A 733 9.16 9.63 -12.54
CA VAL A 733 9.39 9.07 -11.20
C VAL A 733 9.06 7.59 -11.14
N ARG A 734 7.92 7.16 -11.71
CA ARG A 734 7.55 5.73 -11.77
C ARG A 734 8.55 4.90 -12.57
N ARG A 735 9.08 5.42 -13.68
CA ARG A 735 10.15 4.75 -14.46
C ARG A 735 11.42 4.56 -13.62
N THR A 736 11.82 5.59 -12.86
CA THR A 736 12.96 5.48 -11.95
C THR A 736 12.72 4.45 -10.85
N LEU A 737 11.55 4.49 -10.18
CA LEU A 737 11.18 3.50 -9.16
C LEU A 737 11.18 2.07 -9.72
N SER A 738 10.65 1.89 -10.94
CA SER A 738 10.64 0.60 -11.64
C SER A 738 12.04 0.10 -11.98
N TYR A 739 12.95 0.99 -12.42
CA TYR A 739 14.34 0.63 -12.71
C TYR A 739 15.04 0.07 -11.47
N PHE A 740 14.85 0.71 -10.31
CA PHE A 740 15.43 0.29 -9.03
C PHE A 740 14.60 -0.72 -8.22
N ARG A 741 13.44 -1.16 -8.73
CA ARG A 741 12.53 -2.12 -8.07
C ARG A 741 12.08 -1.68 -6.67
N LEU A 742 11.77 -0.40 -6.53
CA LEU A 742 11.28 0.21 -5.28
C LEU A 742 9.77 0.46 -5.35
N SER A 743 9.06 0.19 -4.25
CA SER A 743 7.69 0.69 -4.05
C SER A 743 7.72 2.17 -3.64
N SER A 744 6.67 2.93 -3.95
CA SER A 744 6.60 4.38 -3.71
C SER A 744 6.65 4.77 -2.23
N ASP A 745 6.16 3.91 -1.35
CA ASP A 745 6.03 4.10 0.09
C ASP A 745 7.25 3.61 0.89
N VAL A 746 8.24 2.98 0.23
CA VAL A 746 9.49 2.57 0.89
C VAL A 746 10.17 3.79 1.48
N VAL A 747 10.44 3.74 2.79
CA VAL A 747 11.16 4.80 3.50
C VAL A 747 12.67 4.54 3.39
N LEU A 748 13.38 5.48 2.77
CA LEU A 748 14.83 5.47 2.59
C LEU A 748 15.48 6.41 3.61
N THR A 749 16.58 5.95 4.22
CA THR A 749 17.43 6.80 5.06
C THR A 749 18.85 6.79 4.49
N ILE A 750 19.31 7.94 4.00
CA ILE A 750 20.58 8.08 3.31
C ILE A 750 21.65 8.56 4.30
N LYS A 751 22.73 7.79 4.46
CA LYS A 751 23.87 8.14 5.33
C LYS A 751 25.07 8.50 4.48
N SER A 752 25.74 9.62 4.80
CA SER A 752 27.02 9.98 4.19
C SER A 752 28.16 9.59 5.13
N GLU A 753 28.98 8.61 4.73
CA GLU A 753 30.13 8.14 5.52
C GLU A 753 31.40 8.99 5.31
N SER A 754 31.45 9.80 4.25
CA SER A 754 32.68 10.45 3.79
C SER A 754 32.69 11.98 3.91
N GLY A 755 31.69 12.59 4.55
CA GLY A 755 31.58 14.05 4.66
C GLY A 755 31.36 14.77 3.33
N ARG A 756 31.15 14.05 2.22
CA ARG A 756 30.77 14.63 0.93
C ARG A 756 29.30 15.07 0.98
N PRO A 757 28.98 16.31 0.56
CA PRO A 757 27.61 16.79 0.50
C PRO A 757 26.81 16.01 -0.56
N LEU A 758 25.70 15.42 -0.13
CA LEU A 758 24.78 14.69 -1.01
C LEU A 758 23.71 15.65 -1.56
N PRO A 759 23.17 15.39 -2.77
CA PRO A 759 22.08 16.20 -3.34
C PRO A 759 20.74 16.04 -2.60
N VAL A 760 20.69 15.20 -1.56
CA VAL A 760 19.50 14.75 -0.84
C VAL A 760 19.73 14.81 0.68
N PRO A 761 18.68 15.03 1.50
CA PRO A 761 18.84 15.11 2.95
C PRO A 761 19.45 13.84 3.54
N SER A 762 20.47 14.01 4.39
CA SER A 762 21.13 12.91 5.09
C SER A 762 20.46 12.62 6.43
N ASN A 763 20.48 11.36 6.88
CA ASN A 763 19.91 10.89 8.14
C ASN A 763 18.43 11.24 8.35
N THR A 764 17.71 11.50 7.25
CA THR A 764 16.28 11.85 7.27
C THR A 764 15.50 10.72 6.60
N PRO A 765 14.51 10.10 7.27
CA PRO A 765 13.61 9.14 6.64
C PRO A 765 12.74 9.84 5.59
N ILE A 766 12.83 9.41 4.33
CA ILE A 766 12.08 10.01 3.20
C ILE A 766 11.51 8.88 2.34
N THR A 767 10.28 8.99 1.87
CA THR A 767 9.70 8.00 0.95
C THR A 767 10.45 8.00 -0.40
N ALA A 768 10.54 6.84 -1.05
CA ALA A 768 11.16 6.73 -2.36
C ALA A 768 10.47 7.63 -3.40
N TRP A 769 9.14 7.78 -3.29
CA TRP A 769 8.39 8.74 -4.11
C TRP A 769 8.85 10.18 -3.89
N ASP A 770 8.86 10.65 -2.65
CA ASP A 770 9.20 12.04 -2.35
C ASP A 770 10.63 12.37 -2.75
N LEU A 771 11.57 11.42 -2.53
CA LEU A 771 12.97 11.53 -2.95
C LEU A 771 13.09 11.86 -4.44
N PHE A 772 12.51 11.02 -5.30
CA PHE A 772 12.62 11.17 -6.75
C PHE A 772 11.72 12.25 -7.33
N ALA A 773 10.57 12.54 -6.70
CA ALA A 773 9.68 13.61 -7.16
C ALA A 773 10.26 15.00 -6.85
N SER A 774 10.91 15.17 -5.70
CA SER A 774 11.12 16.50 -5.12
C SER A 774 12.58 16.89 -4.85
N TYR A 775 13.52 15.96 -4.75
CA TYR A 775 14.89 16.28 -4.29
C TYR A 775 15.97 16.20 -5.36
N VAL A 776 15.76 15.48 -6.47
CA VAL A 776 16.74 15.29 -7.55
C VAL A 776 16.16 15.60 -8.93
N GLU A 777 16.98 15.96 -9.91
CA GLU A 777 16.55 16.30 -11.28
C GLU A 777 16.71 15.10 -12.22
N LEU A 778 15.61 14.51 -12.68
CA LEU A 778 15.63 13.28 -13.49
C LEU A 778 15.77 13.54 -15.00
N THR A 779 15.46 14.74 -15.50
CA THR A 779 15.56 15.09 -16.93
C THR A 779 16.92 15.67 -17.32
N GLY A 780 17.80 15.90 -16.34
CA GLY A 780 19.14 16.46 -16.57
C GLY A 780 19.94 15.59 -17.52
N THR A 781 20.54 16.20 -18.54
CA THR A 781 21.34 15.46 -19.51
C THR A 781 22.60 14.90 -18.86
N ALA A 782 22.93 13.63 -19.16
CA ALA A 782 24.16 13.00 -18.73
C ALA A 782 25.39 13.77 -19.26
N THR A 783 26.25 14.21 -18.34
CA THR A 783 27.50 14.90 -18.67
C THR A 783 28.57 13.91 -19.16
N PRO A 784 29.66 14.37 -19.81
CA PRO A 784 30.78 13.49 -20.16
C PRO A 784 31.35 12.74 -18.94
N GLY A 785 31.35 13.38 -17.77
CA GLY A 785 31.75 12.73 -16.51
C GLY A 785 30.79 11.62 -16.09
N ASN A 786 29.48 11.83 -16.22
CA ASN A 786 28.48 10.80 -15.93
C ASN A 786 28.66 9.59 -16.86
N ILE A 787 28.88 9.85 -18.16
CA ILE A 787 29.14 8.79 -19.15
C ILE A 787 30.43 8.04 -18.84
N GLN A 788 31.48 8.74 -18.39
CA GLN A 788 32.73 8.13 -17.98
C GLN A 788 32.54 7.19 -16.78
N VAL A 789 31.86 7.64 -15.72
CA VAL A 789 31.53 6.80 -14.55
C VAL A 789 30.71 5.57 -14.96
N MET A 790 29.71 5.74 -15.82
CA MET A 790 28.91 4.61 -16.32
C MET A 790 29.72 3.63 -17.19
N SER A 791 30.73 4.11 -17.93
CA SER A 791 31.63 3.23 -18.71
C SER A 791 32.49 2.32 -17.83
N GLU A 792 32.94 2.84 -16.67
CA GLU A 792 33.73 2.08 -15.71
C GLU A 792 32.90 0.97 -15.02
N LEU A 793 31.60 1.19 -14.90
CA LEU A 793 30.63 0.25 -14.33
C LEU A 793 30.01 -0.70 -15.37
N ALA A 794 30.35 -0.56 -16.65
CA ALA A 794 29.86 -1.44 -17.69
C ALA A 794 30.44 -2.84 -17.57
N VAL A 795 29.56 -3.85 -17.67
CA VAL A 795 29.94 -5.27 -17.58
C VAL A 795 30.50 -5.77 -18.91
N SER A 796 29.96 -5.32 -20.05
CA SER A 796 30.45 -5.73 -21.37
C SER A 796 31.55 -4.79 -21.89
N ASP A 797 32.57 -5.39 -22.53
CA ASP A 797 33.63 -4.62 -23.19
C ASP A 797 33.11 -3.80 -24.39
N GLU A 798 31.98 -4.21 -24.98
CA GLU A 798 31.31 -3.49 -26.06
C GLU A 798 30.67 -2.20 -25.54
N THR A 799 29.82 -2.27 -24.52
CA THR A 799 29.19 -1.10 -23.89
C THR A 799 30.23 -0.15 -23.31
N ARG A 800 31.29 -0.68 -22.66
CA ARG A 800 32.40 0.14 -22.16
C ARG A 800 33.03 0.98 -23.27
N ARG A 801 33.42 0.34 -24.39
CA ARG A 801 34.04 1.05 -25.53
C ARG A 801 33.10 2.08 -26.15
N VAL A 802 31.81 1.77 -26.27
CA VAL A 802 30.80 2.69 -26.82
C VAL A 802 30.65 3.92 -25.92
N LEU A 803 30.56 3.74 -24.61
CA LEU A 803 30.42 4.86 -23.66
C LEU A 803 31.72 5.68 -23.55
N GLU A 804 32.89 5.05 -23.56
CA GLU A 804 34.18 5.77 -23.60
C GLU A 804 34.34 6.62 -24.88
N ALA A 805 33.97 6.05 -26.04
CA ALA A 805 33.98 6.78 -27.30
C ALA A 805 32.96 7.93 -27.29
N MET A 806 31.79 7.71 -26.70
CA MET A 806 30.76 8.73 -26.52
C MET A 806 31.26 9.88 -25.62
N SER A 807 31.88 9.56 -24.47
CA SER A 807 32.50 10.53 -23.55
C SER A 807 33.57 11.37 -24.25
N LYS A 808 34.51 10.73 -24.97
CA LYS A 808 35.56 11.41 -25.75
C LYS A 808 34.98 12.33 -26.82
N ARG A 809 33.96 11.87 -27.57
CA ARG A 809 33.29 12.68 -28.59
C ARG A 809 32.65 13.93 -27.99
N LEU A 810 32.02 13.79 -26.82
CA LEU A 810 31.35 14.91 -26.16
C LEU A 810 32.34 15.94 -25.62
N LEU A 811 33.50 15.51 -25.12
CA LEU A 811 34.58 16.40 -24.67
C LEU A 811 35.13 17.28 -25.81
N CYS A 812 35.14 16.76 -27.05
CA CYS A 812 35.58 17.49 -28.24
C CYS A 812 34.46 18.32 -28.93
N SER A 813 33.20 18.17 -28.52
CA SER A 813 32.06 18.89 -29.10
C SER A 813 31.77 20.21 -28.38
N GLU A 814 31.31 21.23 -29.12
CA GLU A 814 30.91 22.51 -28.50
C GLU A 814 29.72 22.38 -27.54
N SER A 815 28.77 21.45 -27.78
CA SER A 815 27.57 21.30 -26.96
C SER A 815 27.75 20.48 -25.68
N ARG A 816 28.81 19.65 -25.59
CA ARG A 816 29.16 18.76 -24.46
C ARG A 816 27.99 17.97 -23.85
N ASN A 817 26.93 17.68 -24.61
CA ASN A 817 25.64 17.15 -24.13
C ASN A 817 25.19 15.96 -25.01
N THR A 818 24.76 14.85 -24.40
CA THR A 818 24.32 13.62 -25.08
C THR A 818 22.93 13.70 -25.71
N GLY A 819 22.11 14.64 -25.26
CA GLY A 819 20.67 14.66 -25.49
C GLY A 819 19.88 13.66 -24.64
N LEU A 820 20.53 12.81 -23.84
CA LEU A 820 19.92 11.74 -23.02
C LEU A 820 20.12 11.97 -21.52
N SER A 821 19.11 11.73 -20.69
CA SER A 821 19.27 11.75 -19.24
C SER A 821 20.05 10.53 -18.72
N VAL A 822 20.50 10.57 -17.47
CA VAL A 822 21.17 9.41 -16.84
C VAL A 822 20.28 8.17 -16.90
N LEU A 823 18.99 8.32 -16.61
CA LEU A 823 18.02 7.22 -16.69
C LEU A 823 17.85 6.70 -18.14
N GLU A 824 17.76 7.60 -19.13
CA GLU A 824 17.63 7.20 -20.54
C GLU A 824 18.87 6.43 -21.02
N VAL A 825 20.07 6.81 -20.57
CA VAL A 825 21.30 6.05 -20.84
C VAL A 825 21.23 4.65 -20.20
N LEU A 826 20.83 4.54 -18.93
CA LEU A 826 20.69 3.24 -18.25
C LEU A 826 19.66 2.32 -18.92
N GLU A 827 18.55 2.87 -19.39
CA GLU A 827 17.53 2.11 -20.14
C GLU A 827 18.02 1.69 -21.54
N SER A 828 18.96 2.45 -22.13
CA SER A 828 19.49 2.18 -23.47
C SER A 828 20.60 1.12 -23.46
N TYR A 829 21.22 0.88 -22.29
CA TYR A 829 22.31 -0.09 -22.08
C TYR A 829 21.99 -0.99 -20.88
N PRO A 830 21.19 -2.07 -21.08
CA PRO A 830 20.69 -2.92 -19.98
C PRO A 830 21.77 -3.69 -19.20
N ASP A 831 22.99 -3.77 -19.74
CA ASP A 831 24.15 -4.40 -19.09
C ASP A 831 24.87 -3.47 -18.10
N LEU A 832 24.43 -2.22 -17.97
CA LEU A 832 24.83 -1.30 -16.91
C LEU A 832 24.07 -1.60 -15.62
N ASN A 833 24.77 -2.13 -14.62
CA ASN A 833 24.21 -2.35 -13.29
C ASN A 833 24.65 -1.23 -12.33
N LEU A 834 23.97 -0.08 -12.39
CA LEU A 834 24.28 1.08 -11.55
C LEU A 834 23.56 0.96 -10.20
N PRO A 835 24.27 0.93 -9.05
CA PRO A 835 23.64 0.95 -7.74
C PRO A 835 22.85 2.24 -7.49
N LEU A 836 21.78 2.15 -6.68
CA LEU A 836 20.95 3.31 -6.32
C LEU A 836 21.75 4.46 -5.72
N SER A 837 22.76 4.16 -4.89
CA SER A 837 23.65 5.16 -4.29
C SER A 837 24.43 5.95 -5.34
N GLU A 838 25.02 5.26 -6.32
CA GLU A 838 25.75 5.89 -7.43
C GLU A 838 24.82 6.68 -8.33
N PHE A 839 23.63 6.16 -8.61
CA PHE A 839 22.61 6.89 -9.36
C PHE A 839 22.25 8.23 -8.70
N LEU A 840 22.04 8.25 -7.37
CA LEU A 840 21.75 9.49 -6.64
C LEU A 840 22.94 10.47 -6.67
N ILE A 841 24.18 9.99 -6.72
CA ILE A 841 25.38 10.83 -6.83
C ILE A 841 25.48 11.46 -8.24
N LEU A 842 25.07 10.74 -9.28
CA LEU A 842 25.09 11.24 -10.66
C LEU A 842 24.00 12.27 -10.97
N LEU A 843 22.98 12.40 -10.12
CA LEU A 843 21.86 13.32 -10.31
C LEU A 843 22.12 14.69 -9.66
N PRO A 844 21.76 15.80 -10.34
CA PRO A 844 21.75 17.10 -9.71
C PRO A 844 20.61 17.21 -8.68
N GLN A 845 20.83 18.03 -7.65
CA GLN A 845 19.76 18.43 -6.73
C GLN A 845 18.69 19.25 -7.44
N MET A 846 17.43 19.10 -7.02
CA MET A 846 16.28 19.88 -7.49
C MET A 846 16.44 21.38 -7.19
N ARG A 847 16.63 22.19 -8.22
CA ARG A 847 16.79 23.66 -8.08
C ARG A 847 15.49 24.45 -8.28
N PRO A 848 15.26 25.56 -7.56
CA PRO A 848 14.21 26.51 -7.93
C PRO A 848 14.50 27.17 -9.29
N ARG A 849 13.46 27.54 -10.03
CA ARG A 849 13.57 28.24 -11.32
C ARG A 849 12.98 29.64 -11.22
N THR A 850 13.72 30.64 -11.68
CA THR A 850 13.32 32.04 -11.65
C THR A 850 12.55 32.42 -12.90
N TYR A 851 11.44 33.15 -12.73
CA TYR A 851 10.62 33.73 -13.79
C TYR A 851 10.34 35.21 -13.46
N SER A 852 10.20 36.08 -14.47
CA SER A 852 9.74 37.46 -14.24
C SER A 852 8.23 37.49 -14.06
N PHE A 853 7.76 38.35 -13.15
CA PHE A 853 6.35 38.68 -13.10
C PHE A 853 5.91 39.40 -14.38
N SER A 854 4.71 39.08 -14.85
CA SER A 854 4.08 39.71 -16.02
C SER A 854 2.87 40.59 -15.69
N SER A 855 2.74 40.97 -14.42
CA SER A 855 1.70 41.86 -13.92
C SER A 855 2.28 42.91 -12.99
N SER A 856 1.52 43.96 -12.77
CA SER A 856 1.71 44.87 -11.65
C SER A 856 0.83 44.47 -10.46
N PRO A 857 1.35 44.59 -9.21
CA PRO A 857 0.53 44.40 -8.01
C PRO A 857 -0.67 45.35 -7.92
N ALA A 858 -0.60 46.52 -8.57
CA ALA A 858 -1.68 47.52 -8.54
C ALA A 858 -2.79 47.24 -9.57
N TRP A 859 -2.55 46.35 -10.56
CA TRP A 859 -3.50 46.06 -11.63
C TRP A 859 -4.61 45.12 -11.20
N HIS A 860 -4.21 44.01 -10.57
CA HIS A 860 -5.11 43.08 -9.91
C HIS A 860 -4.58 42.81 -8.51
N SER A 861 -5.27 43.39 -7.53
CA SER A 861 -4.98 43.15 -6.12
C SER A 861 -5.03 41.65 -5.83
N ASN A 862 -3.96 41.11 -5.26
CA ASN A 862 -3.85 39.69 -4.89
C ASN A 862 -3.74 38.68 -6.05
N SER A 863 -3.30 39.15 -7.22
CA SER A 863 -2.96 38.29 -8.36
C SER A 863 -1.62 38.68 -8.97
N ALA A 864 -0.82 37.68 -9.29
CA ALA A 864 0.46 37.84 -9.98
C ALA A 864 0.50 36.92 -11.19
N THR A 865 0.88 37.43 -12.35
CA THR A 865 0.90 36.63 -13.57
C THR A 865 2.32 36.30 -13.97
N LEU A 866 2.52 35.15 -14.62
CA LEU A 866 3.77 34.80 -15.28
C LEU A 866 3.52 34.51 -16.76
N THR A 867 4.55 34.79 -17.57
CA THR A 867 4.56 34.48 -18.98
C THR A 867 5.84 33.72 -19.29
N TYR A 868 5.73 32.49 -19.78
CA TYR A 868 6.88 31.61 -19.97
C TYR A 868 6.75 30.73 -21.22
N THR A 869 7.88 30.26 -21.71
CA THR A 869 7.96 29.28 -22.82
C THR A 869 8.08 27.86 -22.25
N VAL A 870 7.37 26.90 -22.85
CA VAL A 870 7.46 25.49 -22.48
C VAL A 870 8.64 24.84 -23.21
N GLU A 871 9.72 24.59 -22.46
CA GLU A 871 10.92 23.93 -22.97
C GLU A 871 10.74 22.41 -23.08
N LYS A 872 11.20 21.79 -24.17
CA LYS A 872 10.97 20.35 -24.46
C LYS A 872 11.48 19.39 -23.36
N LYS A 873 12.56 19.74 -22.66
CA LYS A 873 13.13 18.95 -21.54
C LYS A 873 13.18 19.74 -20.21
N GLY A 874 12.53 20.90 -20.14
CA GLY A 874 12.59 21.77 -18.97
C GLY A 874 11.70 21.27 -17.84
N ILE A 875 12.26 21.07 -16.63
CA ILE A 875 11.49 20.56 -15.48
C ILE A 875 10.41 21.56 -15.07
N ALA A 876 10.80 22.80 -14.75
CA ALA A 876 9.86 23.80 -14.24
C ALA A 876 8.82 24.23 -15.27
N SER A 877 9.20 24.41 -16.54
CA SER A 877 8.26 24.83 -17.58
C SER A 877 7.22 23.75 -17.91
N ASN A 878 7.59 22.47 -17.88
CA ASN A 878 6.63 21.36 -18.04
C ASN A 878 5.80 21.14 -16.78
N TYR A 879 6.40 21.32 -15.60
CA TYR A 879 5.66 21.31 -14.33
C TYR A 879 4.56 22.38 -14.35
N LEU A 880 4.88 23.63 -14.66
CA LEU A 880 3.86 24.69 -14.78
C LEU A 880 2.83 24.39 -15.86
N ALA A 881 3.24 23.77 -16.97
CA ALA A 881 2.34 23.41 -18.05
C ALA A 881 1.39 22.24 -17.70
N SER A 882 1.71 21.41 -16.70
CA SER A 882 0.84 20.34 -16.22
C SER A 882 -0.17 20.80 -15.16
N LEU A 883 -0.01 22.01 -14.63
CA LEU A 883 -0.95 22.57 -13.65
C LEU A 883 -2.28 22.99 -14.30
N CYS A 884 -3.34 22.91 -13.50
CA CYS A 884 -4.67 23.40 -13.82
C CYS A 884 -5.15 24.41 -12.77
N PRO A 885 -6.18 25.23 -13.05
CA PRO A 885 -6.80 26.10 -12.05
C PRO A 885 -7.14 25.34 -10.76
N GLY A 886 -6.82 25.92 -9.61
CA GLY A 886 -6.93 25.30 -8.28
C GLY A 886 -5.68 24.52 -7.83
N SER A 887 -4.70 24.30 -8.71
CA SER A 887 -3.43 23.68 -8.32
C SER A 887 -2.63 24.56 -7.34
N VAL A 888 -1.89 23.93 -6.43
CA VAL A 888 -0.98 24.63 -5.51
C VAL A 888 0.47 24.37 -5.93
N LEU A 889 1.25 25.45 -6.00
CA LEU A 889 2.70 25.42 -6.20
C LEU A 889 3.40 26.29 -5.16
N PHE A 890 4.70 26.08 -4.97
CA PHE A 890 5.48 26.85 -4.02
C PHE A 890 6.36 27.85 -4.74
N VAL A 891 6.24 29.11 -4.33
CA VAL A 891 6.88 30.26 -4.96
C VAL A 891 7.63 31.11 -3.94
N SER A 892 8.71 31.76 -4.34
CA SER A 892 9.41 32.75 -3.53
C SER A 892 9.61 34.00 -4.38
N PRO A 893 8.82 35.07 -4.17
CA PRO A 893 9.06 36.34 -4.83
C PRO A 893 10.43 36.88 -4.47
N LEU A 894 11.07 37.51 -5.44
CA LEU A 894 12.32 38.22 -5.30
C LEU A 894 12.09 39.66 -5.74
N PRO A 895 12.65 40.65 -5.02
CA PRO A 895 12.60 42.03 -5.46
C PRO A 895 13.29 42.15 -6.83
N SER A 896 12.83 43.12 -7.62
CA SER A 896 13.53 43.61 -8.78
C SER A 896 14.94 44.06 -8.39
N THR A 897 15.87 43.98 -9.35
CA THR A 897 17.17 44.61 -9.15
C THR A 897 16.97 46.12 -9.03
N SER A 898 17.81 46.81 -8.26
CA SER A 898 17.68 48.26 -7.97
C SER A 898 17.62 49.18 -9.20
N HIS A 899 17.85 48.65 -10.40
CA HIS A 899 17.82 49.37 -11.66
C HIS A 899 16.76 48.85 -12.64
N PHE A 900 16.19 47.65 -12.44
CA PHE A 900 15.14 47.10 -13.32
C PHE A 900 13.73 47.37 -12.77
N CYS A 901 13.44 48.64 -12.55
CA CYS A 901 12.15 49.12 -12.04
C CYS A 901 11.72 50.37 -12.79
N LEU A 902 10.44 50.72 -12.72
CA LEU A 902 9.93 51.96 -13.31
C LEU A 902 10.51 53.21 -12.63
N PRO A 903 10.55 54.36 -13.33
CA PRO A 903 10.86 55.64 -12.70
C PRO A 903 9.92 55.92 -11.52
N SER A 904 10.46 56.50 -10.45
CA SER A 904 9.69 56.87 -9.26
C SER A 904 8.52 57.81 -9.59
N ALA A 905 7.49 57.84 -8.74
CA ALA A 905 6.34 58.75 -8.91
C ALA A 905 6.75 60.23 -9.06
N ALA A 906 7.87 60.65 -8.45
CA ALA A 906 8.40 62.00 -8.57
C ALA A 906 9.01 62.31 -9.95
N THR A 907 9.44 61.29 -10.69
CA THR A 907 10.16 61.42 -11.97
C THR A 907 9.41 60.83 -13.16
N GLN A 908 8.28 60.15 -12.95
CA GLN A 908 7.49 59.47 -13.98
C GLN A 908 6.89 60.44 -15.03
N ALA A 909 6.70 61.71 -14.67
CA ALA A 909 6.25 62.76 -15.59
C ALA A 909 7.37 63.29 -16.51
N THR A 910 8.64 63.09 -16.13
CA THR A 910 9.79 63.69 -16.81
C THR A 910 10.78 62.68 -17.40
N THR A 911 10.74 61.41 -16.97
CA THR A 911 11.69 60.37 -17.38
C THR A 911 11.04 59.41 -18.38
N PRO A 912 11.42 59.44 -19.67
CA PRO A 912 10.90 58.50 -20.66
C PRO A 912 11.43 57.08 -20.43
N ILE A 913 10.70 56.07 -20.93
CA ILE A 913 11.14 54.67 -20.87
C ILE A 913 11.10 53.99 -22.24
N ILE A 914 12.06 53.11 -22.48
CA ILE A 914 12.17 52.32 -23.71
C ILE A 914 12.32 50.86 -23.31
N MET A 915 11.40 50.01 -23.74
CA MET A 915 11.31 48.60 -23.39
C MET A 915 11.53 47.74 -24.63
N ILE A 916 12.40 46.74 -24.54
CA ILE A 916 12.82 45.91 -25.68
C ILE A 916 12.71 44.44 -25.29
N ALA A 917 11.79 43.72 -25.92
CA ALA A 917 11.49 42.33 -25.61
C ALA A 917 11.44 41.41 -26.84
N ALA A 918 11.77 40.14 -26.63
CA ALA A 918 11.48 39.07 -27.58
C ALA A 918 10.82 37.88 -26.87
N GLY A 919 9.74 37.35 -27.46
CA GLY A 919 9.00 36.20 -26.90
C GLY A 919 8.58 36.43 -25.45
N ALA A 920 8.85 35.46 -24.57
CA ALA A 920 8.50 35.54 -23.14
C ALA A 920 9.20 36.70 -22.39
N GLY A 921 10.22 37.34 -22.97
CA GLY A 921 10.83 38.56 -22.43
C GLY A 921 9.87 39.76 -22.35
N LEU A 922 8.67 39.66 -22.94
CA LEU A 922 7.60 40.65 -22.76
C LEU A 922 7.08 40.69 -21.31
N ALA A 923 7.28 39.62 -20.54
CA ALA A 923 6.74 39.45 -19.19
C ALA A 923 6.86 40.73 -18.32
N PRO A 924 8.05 41.20 -17.91
CA PRO A 924 8.16 42.32 -17.00
C PRO A 924 7.54 43.62 -17.54
N PHE A 925 7.60 43.83 -18.84
CA PHE A 925 7.07 45.05 -19.47
C PHE A 925 5.56 45.10 -19.46
N ARG A 926 4.87 43.97 -19.52
CA ARG A 926 3.42 43.93 -19.28
C ARG A 926 3.07 44.51 -17.91
N GLY A 927 3.83 44.19 -16.87
CA GLY A 927 3.66 44.77 -15.53
C GLY A 927 3.96 46.27 -15.50
N PHE A 928 5.03 46.73 -16.15
CA PHE A 928 5.34 48.16 -16.25
C PHE A 928 4.22 48.96 -16.94
N LEU A 929 3.66 48.42 -18.02
CA LEU A 929 2.57 49.07 -18.74
C LEU A 929 1.30 49.19 -17.91
N GLN A 930 1.00 48.17 -17.11
CA GLN A 930 -0.12 48.21 -16.18
C GLN A 930 0.03 49.32 -15.13
N GLU A 931 1.22 49.51 -14.52
CA GLU A 931 1.45 50.61 -13.55
C GLU A 931 1.30 51.98 -14.19
N ARG A 932 1.83 52.13 -15.40
CA ARG A 932 1.68 53.37 -16.16
C ARG A 932 0.22 53.65 -16.48
N ALA A 933 -0.53 52.66 -16.97
CA ALA A 933 -1.95 52.80 -17.25
C ALA A 933 -2.74 53.22 -16.01
N ILE A 934 -2.47 52.63 -14.85
CA ILE A 934 -3.11 53.02 -13.57
C ILE A 934 -2.79 54.47 -13.23
N SER A 935 -1.52 54.86 -13.34
CA SER A 935 -1.06 56.21 -13.04
C SER A 935 -1.78 57.23 -13.93
N LEU A 936 -1.85 56.97 -15.24
CA LEU A 936 -2.53 57.82 -16.21
C LEU A 936 -4.02 57.95 -15.91
N ARG A 937 -4.70 56.81 -15.68
CA ARG A 937 -6.12 56.75 -15.33
C ARG A 937 -6.44 57.46 -14.01
N SER A 938 -5.47 57.54 -13.12
CA SER A 938 -5.57 58.28 -11.85
C SER A 938 -5.26 59.79 -11.99
N GLY A 939 -5.04 60.27 -13.21
CA GLY A 939 -4.79 61.69 -13.51
C GLY A 939 -3.33 62.12 -13.47
N ALA A 940 -2.36 61.19 -13.37
CA ALA A 940 -0.95 61.53 -13.44
C ALA A 940 -0.52 61.87 -14.87
N THR A 941 0.42 62.80 -15.01
CA THR A 941 1.08 63.07 -16.31
C THR A 941 2.25 62.10 -16.49
N LEU A 942 2.37 61.48 -17.66
CA LEU A 942 3.42 60.50 -17.97
C LEU A 942 4.37 61.00 -19.06
N ALA A 943 5.67 60.78 -18.87
CA ALA A 943 6.65 60.90 -19.94
C ALA A 943 6.45 59.81 -21.01
N PRO A 944 6.93 59.99 -22.26
CA PRO A 944 6.78 59.02 -23.34
C PRO A 944 7.31 57.61 -22.99
N ALA A 945 6.65 56.58 -23.51
CA ALA A 945 7.08 55.19 -23.40
C ALA A 945 7.02 54.48 -24.75
N LEU A 946 8.10 53.77 -25.10
CA LEU A 946 8.19 52.95 -26.31
C LEU A 946 8.37 51.48 -25.94
N LEU A 947 7.64 50.57 -26.61
CA LEU A 947 7.82 49.12 -26.50
C LEU A 947 8.16 48.53 -27.87
N PHE A 948 9.32 47.88 -27.97
CA PHE A 948 9.73 47.10 -29.13
C PHE A 948 9.58 45.61 -28.81
N PHE A 949 8.67 44.92 -29.51
CA PHE A 949 8.32 43.53 -29.23
C PHE A 949 8.52 42.61 -30.45
N GLY A 950 9.38 41.61 -30.31
CA GLY A 950 9.63 40.59 -31.33
C GLY A 950 8.91 39.27 -31.06
N CYS A 951 8.18 38.77 -32.05
CA CYS A 951 7.54 37.45 -32.04
C CYS A 951 7.55 36.80 -33.44
N HIS A 952 7.03 35.59 -33.59
CA HIS A 952 7.03 34.85 -34.86
C HIS A 952 5.95 35.33 -35.83
N GLY A 953 4.76 35.66 -35.36
CA GLY A 953 3.67 36.12 -36.22
C GLY A 953 2.45 36.55 -35.42
N GLN A 954 1.56 37.31 -36.06
CA GLN A 954 0.36 37.86 -35.43
C GLN A 954 -0.56 36.77 -34.90
N LEU A 955 -0.79 35.71 -35.68
CA LEU A 955 -1.63 34.58 -35.28
C LEU A 955 -0.85 33.45 -34.59
N LEU A 956 0.47 33.62 -34.44
CA LEU A 956 1.35 32.58 -33.90
C LEU A 956 1.68 32.82 -32.43
N ASP A 957 2.16 34.00 -32.04
CA ASP A 957 2.66 34.26 -30.68
C ASP A 957 2.81 35.75 -30.33
N ASP A 958 1.98 36.61 -30.94
CA ASP A 958 1.78 38.01 -30.54
C ASP A 958 0.95 38.08 -29.25
N MET A 959 1.62 37.76 -28.14
CA MET A 959 0.99 37.62 -26.82
C MET A 959 0.38 38.94 -26.33
N TYR A 960 -0.80 38.86 -25.72
CA TYR A 960 -1.50 40.01 -25.12
C TYR A 960 -1.84 41.15 -26.09
N ARG A 961 -2.04 40.83 -27.38
CA ARG A 961 -2.29 41.82 -28.42
C ARG A 961 -3.39 42.83 -28.07
N ASP A 962 -4.57 42.35 -27.70
CA ASP A 962 -5.72 43.21 -27.39
C ASP A 962 -5.44 44.18 -26.23
N GLU A 963 -4.67 43.74 -25.22
CA GLU A 963 -4.28 44.54 -24.07
C GLU A 963 -3.24 45.61 -24.47
N LEU A 964 -2.24 45.25 -25.27
CA LEU A 964 -1.24 46.17 -25.77
C LEU A 964 -1.83 47.24 -26.70
N ASP A 965 -2.76 46.85 -27.57
CA ASP A 965 -3.45 47.77 -28.50
C ASP A 965 -4.35 48.76 -27.72
N ALA A 966 -4.99 48.30 -26.63
CA ALA A 966 -5.74 49.17 -25.72
C ALA A 966 -4.82 50.17 -24.99
N PHE A 967 -3.67 49.72 -24.50
CA PHE A 967 -2.69 50.62 -23.87
C PHE A 967 -2.14 51.67 -24.82
N GLU A 968 -1.95 51.33 -26.10
CA GLU A 968 -1.56 52.28 -27.12
C GLU A 968 -2.64 53.32 -27.40
N ALA A 969 -3.90 52.89 -27.52
CA ALA A 969 -5.04 53.80 -27.70
C ALA A 969 -5.23 54.77 -26.52
N GLU A 970 -4.88 54.36 -25.29
CA GLU A 970 -4.90 55.20 -24.09
C GLU A 970 -3.66 56.09 -23.94
N ASN A 971 -2.69 56.06 -24.87
CA ASN A 971 -1.40 56.76 -24.79
C ASN A 971 -0.51 56.34 -23.61
N VAL A 972 -0.66 55.11 -23.12
CA VAL A 972 0.21 54.54 -22.06
C VAL A 972 1.61 54.24 -22.60
N VAL A 973 1.67 53.76 -23.84
CA VAL A 973 2.88 53.35 -24.58
C VAL A 973 2.63 53.40 -26.09
N LYS A 974 3.69 53.51 -26.89
CA LYS A 974 3.67 53.25 -28.34
C LYS A 974 4.34 51.91 -28.65
N VAL A 975 3.68 51.02 -29.38
CA VAL A 975 4.08 49.61 -29.53
C VAL A 975 4.57 49.32 -30.95
N PHE A 976 5.82 48.89 -31.08
CA PHE A 976 6.43 48.48 -32.34
C PHE A 976 6.65 46.97 -32.36
N ARG A 977 5.94 46.28 -33.25
CA ARG A 977 6.01 44.82 -33.40
C ARG A 977 6.93 44.41 -34.54
N ALA A 978 7.70 43.34 -34.32
CA ALA A 978 8.52 42.69 -35.35
C ALA A 978 8.13 41.21 -35.46
N PHE A 979 7.74 40.78 -36.66
CA PHE A 979 7.28 39.41 -36.92
C PHE A 979 8.34 38.64 -37.73
N SER A 980 8.89 37.57 -37.17
CA SER A 980 10.00 36.86 -37.83
C SER A 980 9.57 35.91 -38.95
N ARG A 981 8.30 35.48 -38.96
CA ARG A 981 7.74 34.48 -39.91
C ARG A 981 6.55 35.02 -40.74
N GLU A 982 6.10 36.25 -40.48
CA GLU A 982 5.00 36.93 -41.18
C GLU A 982 5.39 38.40 -41.45
N GLY A 983 4.83 39.06 -42.48
CA GLY A 983 5.05 40.50 -42.74
C GLY A 983 6.15 40.85 -43.77
N ASP A 984 6.49 42.15 -43.85
CA ASP A 984 7.49 42.70 -44.79
C ASP A 984 8.91 42.15 -44.49
N ALA A 985 9.64 41.77 -45.55
CA ALA A 985 10.97 41.18 -45.43
C ALA A 985 12.02 42.14 -44.84
N SER A 986 11.73 43.45 -44.83
CA SER A 986 12.61 44.52 -44.34
C SER A 986 12.67 44.65 -42.81
N CYS A 987 11.72 44.05 -42.06
CA CYS A 987 11.63 44.23 -40.60
C CYS A 987 11.19 42.93 -39.88
N LYS A 988 12.14 42.02 -39.65
CA LYS A 988 11.87 40.67 -39.10
C LYS A 988 12.18 40.52 -37.62
N HIS A 989 13.08 41.34 -37.09
CA HIS A 989 13.55 41.26 -35.72
C HIS A 989 13.37 42.59 -34.99
N VAL A 990 13.35 42.52 -33.65
CA VAL A 990 13.21 43.71 -32.79
C VAL A 990 14.31 44.76 -33.07
N THR A 991 15.49 44.31 -33.47
CA THR A 991 16.62 45.16 -33.89
C THR A 991 16.35 45.91 -35.19
N ASP A 992 15.54 45.38 -36.10
CA ASP A 992 15.16 46.06 -37.33
C ASP A 992 14.19 47.21 -37.03
N GLN A 993 13.22 46.98 -36.15
CA GLN A 993 12.33 48.06 -35.68
C GLN A 993 13.08 49.15 -34.93
N LEU A 994 14.07 48.78 -34.11
CA LEU A 994 14.92 49.76 -33.42
C LEU A 994 15.70 50.64 -34.40
N ARG A 995 16.18 50.10 -35.52
CA ARG A 995 16.86 50.91 -36.56
C ARG A 995 15.91 51.89 -37.23
N ASN A 996 14.68 51.50 -37.49
CA ASN A 996 13.67 52.38 -38.10
C ASN A 996 13.30 53.57 -37.20
N HIS A 997 13.41 53.39 -35.89
CA HIS A 997 13.08 54.39 -34.87
C HIS A 997 14.30 54.90 -34.10
N LEU A 998 15.51 54.75 -34.66
CA LEU A 998 16.76 55.01 -33.94
C LEU A 998 16.89 56.47 -33.50
N GLN A 999 16.46 57.42 -34.35
CA GLN A 999 16.46 58.85 -34.00
C GLN A 999 15.52 59.15 -32.82
N GLU A 1000 14.30 58.62 -32.84
CA GLU A 1000 13.31 58.77 -31.77
C GLU A 1000 13.84 58.19 -30.44
N VAL A 1001 14.55 57.06 -30.50
CA VAL A 1001 15.22 56.44 -29.34
C VAL A 1001 16.39 57.29 -28.83
N SER A 1002 17.24 57.82 -29.72
CA SER A 1002 18.37 58.68 -29.35
C SER A 1002 17.92 59.99 -28.72
N ASP A 1003 16.90 60.65 -29.27
CA ASP A 1003 16.36 61.91 -28.74
C ASP A 1003 15.83 61.72 -27.30
N LEU A 1004 15.10 60.62 -27.05
CA LEU A 1004 14.62 60.27 -25.72
C LEU A 1004 15.78 59.95 -24.75
N TRP A 1005 16.85 59.31 -25.23
CA TRP A 1005 18.04 59.04 -24.43
C TRP A 1005 18.77 60.31 -23.98
N GLU A 1006 18.86 61.32 -24.84
CA GLU A 1006 19.50 62.60 -24.50
C GLU A 1006 18.78 63.36 -23.38
N VAL A 1007 17.45 63.31 -23.35
CA VAL A 1007 16.62 63.95 -22.31
C VAL A 1007 16.48 63.11 -21.04
N GLY A 1008 17.15 61.96 -20.95
CA GLY A 1008 17.25 61.19 -19.71
C GLY A 1008 16.48 59.87 -19.67
N ALA A 1009 16.09 59.28 -20.80
CA ALA A 1009 15.34 58.01 -20.80
C ALA A 1009 16.08 56.82 -20.16
N ASN A 1010 15.30 55.87 -19.64
CA ASN A 1010 15.76 54.55 -19.20
C ASN A 1010 15.43 53.49 -20.28
N ILE A 1011 16.40 52.64 -20.60
CA ILE A 1011 16.29 51.54 -21.56
C ILE A 1011 16.35 50.22 -20.82
N TYR A 1012 15.35 49.38 -21.07
CA TYR A 1012 15.22 48.04 -20.48
C TYR A 1012 15.19 46.99 -21.59
N VAL A 1013 16.05 45.98 -21.49
CA VAL A 1013 16.13 44.87 -22.44
C VAL A 1013 15.84 43.57 -21.71
N CYS A 1014 14.83 42.82 -22.16
CA CYS A 1014 14.47 41.52 -21.59
C CYS A 1014 14.36 40.43 -22.66
N GLY A 1015 15.15 39.37 -22.52
CA GLY A 1015 15.13 38.25 -23.46
C GLY A 1015 16.33 37.32 -23.34
N GLY A 1016 16.52 36.45 -24.33
CA GLY A 1016 17.68 35.56 -24.38
C GLY A 1016 18.99 36.31 -24.66
N LYS A 1017 20.12 35.73 -24.28
CA LYS A 1017 21.45 36.37 -24.39
C LYS A 1017 21.74 36.91 -25.80
N LYS A 1018 21.45 36.11 -26.83
CA LYS A 1018 21.62 36.51 -28.24
C LYS A 1018 20.84 37.78 -28.60
N VAL A 1019 19.61 37.93 -28.07
CA VAL A 1019 18.77 39.11 -28.32
C VAL A 1019 19.37 40.33 -27.64
N SER A 1020 19.78 40.19 -26.38
CA SER A 1020 20.45 41.26 -25.64
C SER A 1020 21.71 41.75 -26.36
N ASP A 1021 22.59 40.83 -26.76
CA ASP A 1021 23.84 41.15 -27.45
C ASP A 1021 23.56 41.91 -28.76
N SER A 1022 22.59 41.42 -29.57
CA SER A 1022 22.21 42.08 -30.82
C SER A 1022 21.55 43.45 -30.64
N VAL A 1023 20.81 43.67 -29.55
CA VAL A 1023 20.25 44.99 -29.21
C VAL A 1023 21.35 45.96 -28.82
N PHE A 1024 22.34 45.50 -28.04
CA PHE A 1024 23.50 46.30 -27.67
C PHE A 1024 24.32 46.71 -28.90
N ASP A 1025 24.50 45.81 -29.87
CA ASP A 1025 25.22 46.12 -31.12
C ASP A 1025 24.55 47.24 -31.94
N VAL A 1026 23.23 47.37 -31.86
CA VAL A 1026 22.46 48.41 -32.57
C VAL A 1026 22.44 49.73 -31.79
N LEU A 1027 22.14 49.68 -30.48
CA LEU A 1027 21.97 50.88 -29.67
C LEU A 1027 23.29 51.46 -29.15
N GLY A 1028 24.28 50.61 -28.87
CA GLY A 1028 25.56 51.01 -28.29
C GLY A 1028 26.23 52.16 -29.04
N PRO A 1029 26.42 52.07 -30.37
CA PRO A 1029 27.00 53.14 -31.18
C PRO A 1029 26.13 54.41 -31.24
N ALA A 1030 24.80 54.26 -31.24
CA ALA A 1030 23.86 55.37 -31.41
C ALA A 1030 23.70 56.25 -30.15
N LEU A 1031 23.92 55.67 -28.96
CA LEU A 1031 23.67 56.31 -27.66
C LEU A 1031 24.93 56.92 -27.00
N HIS A 1032 26.11 56.74 -27.60
CA HIS A 1032 27.37 57.31 -27.14
C HIS A 1032 27.51 58.77 -27.64
N LYS A 1033 27.67 59.74 -26.73
CA LYS A 1033 27.75 61.18 -27.09
C LYS A 1033 29.02 61.47 -27.91
N GLY A 1034 28.79 61.68 -29.21
CA GLY A 1034 29.80 61.94 -30.24
C GLY A 1034 29.30 61.64 -31.67
N GLY A 1035 28.16 60.96 -31.84
CA GLY A 1035 27.62 60.61 -33.17
C GLY A 1035 26.61 61.62 -33.72
N ASP A 1036 26.80 62.04 -34.96
CA ASP A 1036 25.93 62.92 -35.76
C ASP A 1036 24.65 62.22 -36.30
N GLY A 1037 24.21 61.13 -35.69
CA GLY A 1037 23.00 60.40 -36.12
C GLY A 1037 23.11 59.68 -37.49
N THR A 1038 24.28 59.66 -38.14
CA THR A 1038 24.42 59.07 -39.50
C THR A 1038 25.16 57.72 -39.58
N GLY A 1039 25.64 57.19 -38.45
CA GLY A 1039 26.16 55.81 -38.36
C GLY A 1039 27.39 55.49 -39.24
N LYS A 1040 28.24 56.48 -39.55
CA LYS A 1040 29.38 56.32 -40.46
C LYS A 1040 30.79 56.36 -39.87
N GLU A 1041 30.98 56.56 -38.57
CA GLU A 1041 32.32 56.43 -37.96
C GLU A 1041 32.46 55.11 -37.18
N ALA A 1042 33.55 54.39 -37.46
CA ALA A 1042 33.90 53.14 -36.81
C ALA A 1042 34.48 53.41 -35.42
N TYR A 1043 33.64 53.34 -34.40
CA TYR A 1043 34.07 53.43 -33.00
C TYR A 1043 34.79 52.13 -32.58
N ALA A 1044 35.83 52.25 -31.74
CA ALA A 1044 36.43 51.09 -31.10
C ALA A 1044 35.42 50.47 -30.11
N ALA A 1045 35.12 49.18 -30.25
CA ALA A 1045 34.13 48.47 -29.41
C ALA A 1045 34.40 48.63 -27.90
N ASP A 1046 35.67 48.76 -27.52
CA ASP A 1046 36.12 48.96 -26.14
C ASP A 1046 35.64 50.30 -25.53
N ASP A 1047 35.48 51.36 -26.32
CA ASP A 1047 35.09 52.68 -25.81
C ASP A 1047 33.58 52.78 -25.57
N VAL A 1048 32.76 52.14 -26.42
CA VAL A 1048 31.32 51.97 -26.21
C VAL A 1048 31.09 51.10 -24.97
N GLN A 1049 31.86 50.01 -24.80
CA GLN A 1049 31.73 49.13 -23.64
C GLN A 1049 32.17 49.81 -22.33
N LYS A 1050 33.20 50.68 -22.36
CA LYS A 1050 33.59 51.53 -21.22
C LYS A 1050 32.54 52.59 -20.89
N PHE A 1051 31.89 53.20 -21.89
CA PHE A 1051 30.81 54.17 -21.68
C PHE A 1051 29.65 53.56 -20.88
N PHE A 1052 29.19 52.36 -21.27
CA PHE A 1052 28.19 51.60 -20.52
C PHE A 1052 28.72 51.04 -19.19
N GLY A 1053 30.04 50.88 -19.05
CA GLY A 1053 30.71 50.41 -17.83
C GLY A 1053 30.89 51.45 -16.71
N MET A 1054 31.13 52.73 -17.05
CA MET A 1054 31.54 53.78 -16.08
C MET A 1054 30.41 54.72 -15.62
N ALA A 1055 29.32 54.94 -16.37
CA ALA A 1055 28.35 56.01 -16.05
C ALA A 1055 26.84 55.64 -16.19
N THR A 1056 26.47 54.55 -16.86
CA THR A 1056 25.08 54.32 -17.34
C THR A 1056 24.42 53.01 -16.90
N LYS A 1057 25.03 52.24 -15.99
CA LYS A 1057 24.44 50.98 -15.46
C LYS A 1057 23.06 51.14 -14.81
N SER A 1058 22.68 52.35 -14.40
CA SER A 1058 21.36 52.65 -13.84
C SER A 1058 20.29 53.01 -14.89
N ARG A 1059 20.70 53.34 -16.13
CA ARG A 1059 19.81 53.81 -17.21
C ARG A 1059 19.68 52.84 -18.38
N TYR A 1060 20.65 51.95 -18.59
CA TYR A 1060 20.56 50.86 -19.55
C TYR A 1060 20.66 49.53 -18.79
N VAL A 1061 19.54 48.82 -18.71
CA VAL A 1061 19.38 47.68 -17.82
C VAL A 1061 18.96 46.47 -18.62
N VAL A 1062 19.74 45.39 -18.48
CA VAL A 1062 19.54 44.16 -19.23
C VAL A 1062 19.16 43.04 -18.27
N GLU A 1063 18.10 42.34 -18.62
CA GLU A 1063 17.64 41.15 -17.96
C GLU A 1063 17.70 39.98 -18.95
N VAL A 1064 18.63 39.04 -18.70
CA VAL A 1064 18.87 37.89 -19.57
C VAL A 1064 18.47 36.60 -18.88
N PHE A 1065 17.63 35.82 -19.54
CA PHE A 1065 17.29 34.45 -19.15
C PHE A 1065 17.95 33.46 -20.11
N ASN A 1066 18.44 32.34 -19.56
CA ASN A 1066 19.08 31.26 -20.32
C ASN A 1066 18.10 30.13 -20.62
#